data_AF-A0A917UPD4-F1
#
_entry.id   AF-A0A917UPD4-F1
#
_cell.length_a   1.000
_cell.length_b   1.000
_cell.length_c   1.000
_cell.angle_alpha   90.00
_cell.angle_beta   90.00
_cell.angle_gamma   90.00
#
_symmetry.space_group_name_H-M   'P 1'
#
loop_
_entity.id
_entity.type
_entity.pdbx_description
1 polymer ?
#
loop_
_entity_poly.entity_id
_entity_poly.type
_entity_poly.pdbx_seq_one_letter_code
_entity_poly.pdbx_strand_id
1 'polypeptide(L)'
;MWRRPVRALALVVFLLATTIAAVPDDTVAEQTCKAAKAHREVGSLDRAKTLYESVKVSDGDQQCAVEGLKLVAKARQDAAKRVTAGQLLIRSGNLTGARKKFTEALGFDAANAAAEAGIARVTDLSSRPLPTAVSNGDRFYRDWVLPLGRLVGLAVIGLLVLFVLASLSSRWLVKVDAVAWPVWIRRITGSLGALLLLAAAVMAPLFAMFSPFTPTWTQCRIGALVLALVGLGAAGLVFAGARRNTWERWRVLLLALGIVTVTGILLALLVSKPSKPIYDVRLMFVCIALAAIGVLLTAAAFGQNLRLQVEVQEADGTVNAASSDYLLARMKGLGTETPQSLHKSTSTPGSTPLSQIPVEELSVLPAGKVVGALTRVLFALRPDRTWRARVTFVDDDRLAAALFRNGRHAASAVFSRPDLWLPTDNQKDPAKAQMLTCAAAFILTQLSEVHEELQDGLYGARQWKSVALQVIASSKSLLADDENRVATRARLLAKAVDTDPGNELARFEYLWVAHEHTPYEEMDFHAFARAIDHQYDLSRVKEVFDDREGWMPLKIRILYSSATQWLNAWIGGGTDADRAAMLTSARDSAKELDRLCDTGQVSWKSKELRRLQAAMHPHARVLVACLDAVQDTTTAGGRAGNATAQHSHEDGPASPRLAYDHACLHMFTAQRRNLKADARRQEWEYAIEDLRHALVTEKDKKDAQGDPCFTELRSDRRFQELVGTQPTATAATPPDGSA
;
A
#
# COMPACT_ATOMS: atom_id res chain seq x y z
N MET A 1 29.26 -60.15 36.41
CA MET A 1 30.24 -59.26 37.08
C MET A 1 29.47 -58.44 38.10
N TRP A 2 29.65 -58.50 39.42
CA TRP A 2 30.59 -59.16 40.32
C TRP A 2 29.77 -59.68 41.52
N ARG A 3 30.04 -60.94 41.93
CA ARG A 3 29.67 -61.48 43.25
C ARG A 3 30.79 -61.14 44.24
N ARG A 4 30.48 -60.86 45.50
CA ARG A 4 30.87 -61.70 46.66
C ARG A 4 30.40 -61.13 48.03
N PRO A 5 30.34 -61.98 49.08
CA PRO A 5 29.63 -61.78 50.34
C PRO A 5 30.57 -61.78 51.59
N VAL A 6 29.95 -61.94 52.78
CA VAL A 6 30.43 -62.55 54.06
C VAL A 6 30.90 -61.61 55.20
N ARG A 7 30.42 -61.99 56.41
CA ARG A 7 30.99 -61.92 57.79
C ARG A 7 30.45 -60.81 58.69
N ALA A 8 30.33 -60.96 60.01
CA ALA A 8 30.19 -62.05 60.98
C ALA A 8 30.04 -61.37 62.37
N LEU A 9 29.37 -62.05 63.31
CA LEU A 9 29.54 -62.04 64.78
C LEU A 9 30.19 -60.81 65.49
N ALA A 10 29.51 -60.28 66.51
CA ALA A 10 30.13 -59.90 67.78
C ALA A 10 29.12 -59.93 68.93
N LEU A 11 29.38 -60.85 69.85
CA LEU A 11 28.75 -61.05 71.14
C LEU A 11 29.61 -60.26 72.15
N VAL A 12 29.01 -59.37 72.95
CA VAL A 12 29.67 -58.82 74.15
C VAL A 12 28.69 -58.94 75.31
N VAL A 13 29.02 -59.89 76.17
CA VAL A 13 28.57 -60.02 77.56
C VAL A 13 29.24 -58.91 78.37
N PHE A 14 28.45 -58.19 79.17
CA PHE A 14 28.96 -57.55 80.39
C PHE A 14 27.98 -57.82 81.53
N LEU A 15 28.40 -58.72 82.42
CA LEU A 15 27.93 -58.88 83.78
C LEU A 15 28.77 -57.96 84.68
N LEU A 16 28.12 -57.20 85.55
CA LEU A 16 28.62 -56.66 86.84
C LEU A 16 27.37 -56.10 87.57
N ALA A 17 26.81 -56.84 88.53
CA ALA A 17 27.13 -56.82 89.96
C ALA A 17 26.59 -55.58 90.72
N THR A 18 25.41 -55.78 91.31
CA THR A 18 24.94 -55.35 92.65
C THR A 18 25.40 -54.03 93.28
N THR A 19 24.43 -53.19 93.63
CA THR A 19 24.22 -52.70 95.01
C THR A 19 22.74 -52.41 95.24
N ILE A 20 22.11 -53.17 96.14
CA ILE A 20 20.79 -52.86 96.70
C ILE A 20 21.03 -51.87 97.83
N ALA A 21 20.57 -50.62 97.65
CA ALA A 21 20.43 -49.65 98.74
C ALA A 21 18.95 -49.62 99.13
N ALA A 22 18.70 -49.72 100.45
CA ALA A 22 17.37 -49.70 101.04
C ALA A 22 16.61 -48.43 100.64
N VAL A 23 15.41 -48.62 100.09
CA VAL A 23 14.45 -47.56 99.79
C VAL A 23 13.61 -47.35 101.07
N PRO A 24 13.39 -46.10 101.53
CA PRO A 24 12.35 -45.82 102.53
C PRO A 24 10.99 -46.33 102.00
N ASP A 25 10.06 -46.73 102.87
CA ASP A 25 8.73 -47.25 102.46
C ASP A 25 7.92 -46.18 101.67
N ASP A 26 8.20 -46.06 100.38
CA ASP A 26 7.42 -45.31 99.40
C ASP A 26 6.12 -46.08 99.19
N THR A 27 4.98 -45.39 99.30
CA THR A 27 3.67 -46.03 99.18
C THR A 27 3.49 -46.68 97.79
N VAL A 28 2.59 -47.66 97.67
CA VAL A 28 2.26 -48.30 96.38
C VAL A 28 1.88 -47.25 95.31
N ALA A 29 1.31 -46.12 95.71
CA ALA A 29 0.99 -45.01 94.84
C ALA A 29 2.24 -44.29 94.30
N GLU A 30 3.24 -44.02 95.14
CA GLU A 30 4.50 -43.37 94.75
C GLU A 30 5.30 -44.21 93.74
N GLN A 31 5.39 -45.53 93.96
CA GLN A 31 6.03 -46.45 93.01
C GLN A 31 5.31 -46.47 91.65
N THR A 32 3.97 -46.48 91.67
CA THR A 32 3.15 -46.44 90.46
C THR A 32 3.33 -45.12 89.72
N CYS A 33 3.41 -44.00 90.44
CA CYS A 33 3.66 -42.67 89.90
C CYS A 33 5.06 -42.54 89.27
N LYS A 34 6.08 -43.13 89.90
CA LYS A 34 7.46 -43.18 89.38
C LYS A 34 7.54 -44.03 88.11
N ALA A 35 6.86 -45.17 88.07
CA ALA A 35 6.75 -46.00 86.86
C ALA A 35 5.99 -45.28 85.73
N ALA A 36 4.89 -44.59 86.06
CA ALA A 36 4.13 -43.79 85.10
C ALA A 36 4.97 -42.65 84.52
N LYS A 37 5.77 -41.97 85.35
CA LYS A 37 6.71 -40.93 84.93
C LYS A 37 7.77 -41.48 83.98
N ALA A 38 8.35 -42.64 84.28
CA ALA A 38 9.32 -43.31 83.41
C ALA A 38 8.70 -43.66 82.04
N HIS A 39 7.47 -44.18 82.01
CA HIS A 39 6.76 -44.44 80.76
C HIS A 39 6.47 -43.16 79.96
N ARG A 40 6.17 -42.04 80.62
CA ARG A 40 5.97 -40.75 79.97
C ARG A 40 7.26 -40.22 79.34
N GLU A 41 8.40 -40.33 80.05
CA GLU A 41 9.70 -39.84 79.58
C GLU A 41 10.20 -40.56 78.32
N VAL A 42 9.82 -41.83 78.15
CA VAL A 42 10.11 -42.62 76.94
C VAL A 42 9.02 -42.47 75.85
N GLY A 43 8.04 -41.59 76.05
CA GLY A 43 6.97 -41.31 75.07
C GLY A 43 5.85 -42.35 75.02
N SER A 44 5.81 -43.32 75.94
CA SER A 44 4.76 -44.34 76.06
C SER A 44 3.55 -43.79 76.82
N LEU A 45 2.90 -42.79 76.24
CA LEU A 45 1.89 -41.97 76.91
C LEU A 45 0.62 -42.74 77.31
N ASP A 46 0.18 -43.73 76.55
CA ASP A 46 -0.98 -44.56 76.93
C ASP A 46 -0.71 -45.35 78.22
N ARG A 47 0.46 -45.98 78.32
CA ARG A 47 0.85 -46.75 79.51
C ARG A 47 1.07 -45.84 80.71
N ALA A 48 1.67 -44.67 80.50
CA ALA A 48 1.79 -43.65 81.54
C ALA A 48 0.42 -43.18 82.04
N LYS A 49 -0.52 -42.94 81.13
CA LYS A 49 -1.91 -42.56 81.46
C LYS A 49 -2.59 -43.64 82.30
N THR A 50 -2.57 -44.90 81.86
CA THR A 50 -3.21 -46.01 82.59
C THR A 50 -2.62 -46.18 83.99
N LEU A 51 -1.30 -46.03 84.14
CA LEU A 51 -0.64 -46.11 85.45
C LEU A 51 -1.04 -44.93 86.35
N TYR A 52 -1.06 -43.70 85.83
CA TYR A 52 -1.55 -42.55 86.62
C TYR A 52 -3.04 -42.67 86.98
N GLU A 53 -3.89 -43.23 86.11
CA GLU A 53 -5.32 -43.47 86.37
C GLU A 53 -5.57 -44.58 87.40
N SER A 54 -4.59 -45.47 87.63
CA SER A 54 -4.71 -46.59 88.58
C SER A 54 -4.46 -46.21 90.04
N VAL A 55 -3.94 -45.00 90.31
CA VAL A 55 -3.69 -44.48 91.66
C VAL A 55 -5.02 -44.05 92.30
N LYS A 56 -5.41 -44.66 93.42
CA LYS A 56 -6.69 -44.38 94.08
C LYS A 56 -6.60 -43.15 94.99
N VAL A 57 -7.72 -42.48 95.17
CA VAL A 57 -7.85 -41.26 96.00
C VAL A 57 -7.50 -41.50 97.48
N SER A 58 -7.63 -42.74 97.96
CA SER A 58 -7.32 -43.14 99.35
C SER A 58 -5.82 -43.20 99.67
N ASP A 59 -4.93 -43.14 98.66
CA ASP A 59 -3.55 -43.59 98.79
C ASP A 59 -2.54 -42.43 99.02
N GLY A 60 -3.02 -41.23 99.40
CA GLY A 60 -2.21 -40.08 99.80
C GLY A 60 -1.53 -39.29 98.66
N ASP A 61 -1.24 -39.91 97.51
CA ASP A 61 -0.47 -39.32 96.40
C ASP A 61 -1.32 -38.87 95.19
N GLN A 62 -2.56 -38.41 95.43
CA GLN A 62 -3.48 -37.97 94.37
C GLN A 62 -2.90 -36.82 93.52
N GLN A 63 -2.05 -35.97 94.10
CA GLN A 63 -1.47 -34.82 93.41
C GLN A 63 -0.49 -35.24 92.29
N CYS A 64 0.28 -36.31 92.51
CA CYS A 64 1.19 -36.83 91.48
C CYS A 64 0.44 -37.40 90.27
N ALA A 65 -0.67 -38.12 90.49
CA ALA A 65 -1.48 -38.67 89.42
C ALA A 65 -2.15 -37.57 88.57
N VAL A 66 -2.71 -36.55 89.22
CA VAL A 66 -3.35 -35.40 88.53
C VAL A 66 -2.33 -34.59 87.73
N GLU A 67 -1.17 -34.27 88.31
CA GLU A 67 -0.09 -33.58 87.60
C GLU A 67 0.48 -34.45 86.46
N GLY A 68 0.64 -35.75 86.71
CA GLY A 68 1.06 -36.74 85.73
C GLY A 68 0.15 -36.77 84.50
N LEU A 69 -1.17 -36.87 84.70
CA LEU A 69 -2.16 -36.85 83.63
C LEU A 69 -2.18 -35.52 82.87
N LYS A 70 -2.03 -34.39 83.56
CA LYS A 70 -1.90 -33.07 82.93
C LYS A 70 -0.66 -33.00 82.03
N LEU A 71 0.46 -33.57 82.46
CA LEU A 71 1.70 -33.63 81.69
C LEU A 71 1.60 -34.60 80.50
N VAL A 72 0.87 -35.73 80.63
CA VAL A 72 0.55 -36.62 79.50
C VAL A 72 -0.32 -35.89 78.47
N ALA A 73 -1.36 -35.18 78.91
CA ALA A 73 -2.22 -34.39 78.01
C ALA A 73 -1.42 -33.29 77.28
N LYS A 74 -0.52 -32.62 77.98
CA LYS A 74 0.39 -31.61 77.39
C LYS A 74 1.32 -32.22 76.33
N ALA A 75 1.93 -33.37 76.63
CA ALA A 75 2.80 -34.07 75.69
C ALA A 75 2.05 -34.46 74.39
N ARG A 76 0.80 -34.94 74.51
CA ARG A 76 -0.06 -35.22 73.33
C ARG A 76 -0.37 -33.96 72.52
N GLN A 77 -0.67 -32.85 73.20
CA GLN A 77 -0.94 -31.59 72.53
C GLN A 77 0.30 -31.07 71.77
N ASP A 78 1.48 -31.19 72.38
CA ASP A 78 2.73 -30.76 71.75
C ASP A 78 3.12 -31.68 70.58
N ALA A 79 2.89 -33.00 70.69
CA ALA A 79 3.00 -33.94 69.57
C ALA A 79 2.08 -33.53 68.40
N ALA A 80 0.81 -33.23 68.68
CA ALA A 80 -0.15 -32.80 67.66
C ALA A 80 0.27 -31.50 66.95
N LYS A 81 0.79 -30.50 67.69
CA LYS A 81 1.34 -29.27 67.08
C LYS A 81 2.48 -29.57 66.11
N ARG A 82 3.37 -30.51 66.45
CA ARG A 82 4.50 -30.91 65.60
C ARG A 82 4.02 -31.65 64.35
N VAL A 83 2.97 -32.49 64.46
CA VAL A 83 2.32 -33.11 63.31
C VAL A 83 1.75 -32.05 62.36
N THR A 84 1.02 -31.05 62.86
CA THR A 84 0.48 -29.96 62.04
C THR A 84 1.59 -29.15 61.35
N ALA A 85 2.67 -28.83 62.06
CA ALA A 85 3.83 -28.16 61.48
C ALA A 85 4.51 -29.01 60.39
N GLY A 86 4.62 -30.32 60.60
CA GLY A 86 5.12 -31.27 59.61
C GLY A 86 4.25 -31.30 58.35
N GLN A 87 2.93 -31.29 58.49
CA GLN A 87 1.99 -31.23 57.36
C GLN A 87 2.09 -29.92 56.56
N LEU A 88 2.29 -28.77 57.23
CA LEU A 88 2.53 -27.49 56.55
C LEU A 88 3.84 -27.51 55.75
N LEU A 89 4.90 -28.13 56.29
CA LEU A 89 6.19 -28.26 55.60
C LEU A 89 6.12 -29.22 54.39
N ILE A 90 5.25 -30.24 54.43
CA ILE A 90 4.93 -31.03 53.23
C ILE A 90 4.34 -30.11 52.14
N ARG A 91 3.38 -29.25 52.49
CA ARG A 91 2.71 -28.36 51.52
C ARG A 91 3.67 -27.33 50.89
N SER A 92 4.67 -26.87 51.63
CA SER A 92 5.69 -25.95 51.11
C SER A 92 6.86 -26.65 50.40
N GLY A 93 6.82 -27.99 50.26
CA GLY A 93 7.85 -28.76 49.57
C GLY A 93 9.12 -29.01 50.40
N ASN A 94 9.19 -28.57 51.66
CA ASN A 94 10.34 -28.81 52.53
C ASN A 94 10.22 -30.17 53.24
N LEU A 95 10.48 -31.24 52.48
CA LEU A 95 10.35 -32.63 52.94
C LEU A 95 11.32 -32.97 54.09
N THR A 96 12.54 -32.44 54.08
CA THR A 96 13.53 -32.64 55.15
C THR A 96 13.05 -32.01 56.47
N GLY A 97 12.51 -30.79 56.41
CA GLY A 97 11.91 -30.12 57.56
C GLY A 97 10.68 -30.87 58.08
N ALA A 98 9.82 -31.36 57.18
CA ALA A 98 8.64 -32.15 57.54
C ALA A 98 9.00 -33.44 58.27
N ARG A 99 9.96 -34.23 57.75
CA ARG A 99 10.45 -35.46 58.40
C ARG A 99 10.96 -35.18 59.81
N LYS A 100 11.72 -34.10 59.99
CA LYS A 100 12.21 -33.67 61.31
C LYS A 100 11.05 -33.39 62.27
N LYS A 101 10.00 -32.68 61.84
CA LYS A 101 8.83 -32.37 62.69
C LYS A 101 8.01 -33.60 63.07
N PHE A 102 7.82 -34.57 62.17
CA PHE A 102 7.16 -35.82 62.55
C PHE A 102 8.01 -36.68 63.49
N THR A 103 9.33 -36.69 63.31
CA THR A 103 10.24 -37.40 64.24
C THR A 103 10.23 -36.74 65.62
N GLU A 104 10.23 -35.41 65.68
CA GLU A 104 10.04 -34.66 66.93
C GLU A 104 8.69 -34.99 67.59
N ALA A 105 7.61 -35.18 66.82
CA ALA A 105 6.30 -35.56 67.35
C ALA A 105 6.32 -36.97 68.00
N LEU A 106 7.00 -37.93 67.36
CA LEU A 106 7.20 -39.28 67.93
C LEU A 106 8.06 -39.27 69.21
N GLY A 107 8.94 -38.28 69.35
CA GLY A 107 9.70 -38.07 70.59
C GLY A 107 8.81 -37.64 71.78
N PHE A 108 7.65 -37.01 71.52
CA PHE A 108 6.67 -36.66 72.56
C PHE A 108 5.65 -37.78 72.80
N ASP A 109 5.24 -38.47 71.74
CA ASP A 109 4.25 -39.55 71.76
C ASP A 109 4.67 -40.65 70.78
N ALA A 110 5.30 -41.70 71.30
CA ALA A 110 5.90 -42.75 70.49
C ALA A 110 4.86 -43.56 69.70
N ALA A 111 3.60 -43.57 70.14
CA ALA A 111 2.48 -44.26 69.50
C ALA A 111 1.65 -43.34 68.60
N ASN A 112 2.15 -42.15 68.25
CA ASN A 112 1.39 -41.18 67.46
C ASN A 112 1.23 -41.62 65.99
N ALA A 113 0.12 -42.28 65.68
CA ALA A 113 -0.19 -42.80 64.35
C ALA A 113 -0.14 -41.72 63.23
N ALA A 114 -0.50 -40.47 63.54
CA ALA A 114 -0.47 -39.38 62.56
C ALA A 114 0.97 -38.96 62.19
N ALA A 115 1.90 -39.03 63.15
CA ALA A 115 3.32 -38.78 62.89
C ALA A 115 3.97 -39.88 62.06
N GLU A 116 3.67 -41.16 62.34
CA GLU A 116 4.14 -42.30 61.55
C GLU A 116 3.63 -42.23 60.09
N ALA A 117 2.33 -42.00 59.92
CA ALA A 117 1.73 -41.79 58.60
C ALA A 117 2.36 -40.59 57.86
N GLY A 118 2.70 -39.53 58.60
CA GLY A 118 3.44 -38.38 58.08
C GLY A 118 4.83 -38.74 57.55
N ILE A 119 5.61 -39.54 58.29
CA ILE A 119 6.95 -40.00 57.86
C ILE A 119 6.85 -40.92 56.63
N ALA A 120 5.88 -41.85 56.63
CA ALA A 120 5.63 -42.71 55.47
C ALA A 120 5.31 -41.89 54.23
N ARG A 121 4.45 -40.87 54.36
CA ARG A 121 4.12 -39.94 53.28
C ARG A 121 5.32 -39.13 52.80
N VAL A 122 6.16 -38.61 53.70
CA VAL A 122 7.39 -37.90 53.30
C VAL A 122 8.34 -38.83 52.53
N THR A 123 8.42 -40.10 52.92
CA THR A 123 9.28 -41.10 52.26
C THR A 123 8.76 -41.44 50.86
N ASP A 124 7.45 -41.62 50.71
CA ASP A 124 6.79 -41.79 49.41
C ASP A 124 7.04 -40.57 48.49
N LEU A 125 6.80 -39.36 48.99
CA LEU A 125 7.03 -38.09 48.25
C LEU A 125 8.51 -37.84 47.91
N SER A 126 9.45 -38.37 48.70
CA SER A 126 10.89 -38.30 48.40
C SER A 126 11.29 -39.28 47.30
N SER A 127 10.61 -40.42 47.19
CA SER A 127 10.82 -41.42 46.14
C SER A 127 10.11 -41.09 44.82
N ARG A 128 9.06 -40.27 44.90
CA ARG A 128 8.25 -39.79 43.76
C ARG A 128 8.12 -38.27 43.88
N PRO A 129 9.12 -37.49 43.41
CA PRO A 129 9.08 -36.04 43.54
C PRO A 129 7.77 -35.50 42.94
N LEU A 130 7.03 -34.73 43.72
CA LEU A 130 5.81 -34.08 43.25
C LEU A 130 6.12 -33.26 41.99
N PRO A 131 5.26 -33.28 40.96
CA PRO A 131 5.44 -32.45 39.79
C PRO A 131 5.46 -30.98 40.24
N THR A 132 6.65 -30.37 40.24
CA THR A 132 6.80 -28.93 40.48
C THR A 132 6.23 -28.19 39.27
N ALA A 133 5.81 -26.93 39.46
CA ALA A 133 5.37 -26.08 38.35
C ALA A 133 6.40 -26.02 37.20
N VAL A 134 7.70 -26.11 37.54
CA VAL A 134 8.81 -26.18 36.59
C VAL A 134 8.77 -27.49 35.77
N SER A 135 8.55 -28.64 36.42
CA SER A 135 8.45 -29.93 35.70
C SER A 135 7.23 -30.02 34.77
N ASN A 136 6.12 -29.36 35.12
CA ASN A 136 4.96 -29.23 34.24
C ASN A 136 5.25 -28.29 33.06
N GLY A 137 6.03 -27.23 33.29
CA GLY A 137 6.52 -26.34 32.23
C GLY A 137 7.44 -27.06 31.24
N ASP A 138 8.40 -27.85 31.73
CA ASP A 138 9.29 -28.64 30.88
C ASP A 138 8.53 -29.69 30.07
N ARG A 139 7.53 -30.32 30.69
CA ARG A 139 6.65 -31.27 30.02
C ARG A 139 5.80 -30.59 28.96
N PHE A 140 5.19 -29.44 29.26
CA PHE A 140 4.45 -28.66 28.27
C PHE A 140 5.34 -28.19 27.11
N TYR A 141 6.54 -27.69 27.41
CA TYR A 141 7.47 -27.25 26.37
C TYR A 141 7.91 -28.42 25.48
N ARG A 142 8.26 -29.56 26.07
CA ARG A 142 8.73 -30.74 25.33
C ARG A 142 7.63 -31.45 24.56
N ASP A 143 6.44 -31.58 25.14
CA ASP A 143 5.35 -32.35 24.56
C ASP A 143 4.49 -31.51 23.59
N TRP A 144 4.46 -30.18 23.75
CA TRP A 144 3.62 -29.29 22.92
C TRP A 144 4.44 -28.25 22.15
N VAL A 145 5.25 -27.43 22.83
CA VAL A 145 5.92 -26.29 22.19
C VAL A 145 6.96 -26.73 21.16
N LEU A 146 7.80 -27.72 21.49
CA LEU A 146 8.87 -28.17 20.62
C LEU A 146 8.33 -28.89 19.35
N PRO A 147 7.34 -29.81 19.44
CA PRO A 147 6.69 -30.38 18.27
C PRO A 147 6.00 -29.34 17.40
N LEU A 148 5.25 -28.42 18.01
CA LEU A 148 4.55 -27.36 17.29
C LEU A 148 5.56 -26.42 16.61
N GLY A 149 6.65 -26.06 17.29
CA GLY A 149 7.72 -25.25 16.73
C GLY A 149 8.40 -25.91 15.53
N ARG A 150 8.65 -27.23 15.58
CA ARG A 150 9.18 -27.99 14.44
C ARG A 150 8.21 -28.04 13.27
N LEU A 151 6.93 -28.25 13.52
CA LEU A 151 5.88 -28.24 12.48
C LEU A 151 5.79 -26.87 11.81
N VAL A 152 5.72 -25.79 12.61
CA VAL A 152 5.68 -24.42 12.10
C VAL A 152 6.95 -24.11 11.31
N GLY A 153 8.13 -24.48 11.82
CA GLY A 153 9.40 -24.28 11.12
C GLY A 153 9.44 -24.96 9.75
N LEU A 154 9.06 -26.23 9.67
CA LEU A 154 8.99 -26.98 8.41
C LEU A 154 7.93 -26.41 7.46
N ALA A 155 6.76 -26.02 7.97
CA ALA A 155 5.71 -25.40 7.17
C ALA A 155 6.16 -24.06 6.58
N VAL A 156 6.86 -23.23 7.36
CA VAL A 156 7.43 -21.95 6.87
C VAL A 156 8.46 -22.20 5.77
N ILE A 157 9.38 -23.16 5.97
CA ILE A 157 10.37 -23.52 4.94
C ILE A 157 9.68 -24.04 3.67
N GLY A 158 8.72 -24.96 3.80
CA GLY A 158 7.96 -25.50 2.67
C GLY A 158 7.20 -24.41 1.91
N LEU A 159 6.56 -23.49 2.64
CA LEU A 159 5.87 -22.35 2.06
C LEU A 159 6.83 -21.43 1.28
N LEU A 160 8.01 -21.12 1.84
CA LEU A 160 9.04 -20.33 1.16
C LEU A 160 9.49 -21.00 -0.14
N VAL A 161 9.76 -22.31 -0.12
CA VAL A 161 10.14 -23.07 -1.32
C VAL A 161 9.04 -23.02 -2.38
N LEU A 162 7.77 -23.20 -1.99
CA LEU A 162 6.64 -23.15 -2.90
C LEU A 162 6.44 -21.74 -3.50
N PHE A 163 6.63 -20.67 -2.71
CA PHE A 163 6.59 -19.30 -3.22
C PHE A 163 7.73 -19.01 -4.21
N VAL A 164 8.94 -19.52 -3.95
CA VAL A 164 10.06 -19.42 -4.88
C VAL A 164 9.76 -20.15 -6.18
N LEU A 165 9.21 -21.36 -6.12
CA LEU A 165 8.76 -22.10 -7.30
C LEU A 165 7.68 -21.36 -8.07
N ALA A 166 6.72 -20.74 -7.40
CA ALA A 166 5.69 -19.91 -8.04
C ALA A 166 6.31 -18.69 -8.73
N SER A 167 7.24 -18.00 -8.09
CA SER A 167 7.96 -16.86 -8.69
C SER A 167 8.75 -17.27 -9.94
N LEU A 168 9.48 -18.38 -9.89
CA LEU A 168 10.23 -18.90 -11.04
C LEU A 168 9.31 -19.36 -12.17
N SER A 169 8.20 -20.00 -11.83
CA SER A 169 7.20 -20.46 -12.81
C SER A 169 6.49 -19.29 -13.49
N SER A 170 6.31 -18.16 -12.79
CA SER A 170 5.70 -16.96 -13.33
C SER A 170 6.40 -16.46 -14.61
N ARG A 171 7.74 -16.60 -14.66
CA ARG A 171 8.55 -16.23 -15.83
C ARG A 171 8.13 -16.97 -17.09
N TRP A 172 7.72 -18.23 -16.95
CA TRP A 172 7.36 -19.11 -18.07
C TRP A 172 5.88 -19.00 -18.41
N LEU A 173 5.03 -18.85 -17.40
CA LEU A 173 3.58 -18.86 -17.54
C LEU A 173 3.01 -17.54 -18.06
N VAL A 174 3.59 -16.41 -17.65
CA VAL A 174 3.11 -15.08 -18.04
C VAL A 174 4.04 -14.49 -19.09
N LYS A 175 3.53 -14.34 -20.32
CA LYS A 175 4.26 -13.67 -21.39
C LYS A 175 4.45 -12.18 -21.10
N VAL A 176 5.47 -11.60 -21.71
CA VAL A 176 5.82 -10.18 -21.53
C VAL A 176 4.70 -9.25 -21.96
N ASP A 177 3.96 -9.62 -23.01
CA ASP A 177 2.85 -8.90 -23.63
C ASP A 177 1.48 -9.25 -23.00
N ALA A 178 1.45 -9.98 -21.88
CA ALA A 178 0.19 -10.38 -21.26
C ALA A 178 -0.51 -9.18 -20.59
N VAL A 179 -1.71 -8.82 -21.06
CA VAL A 179 -2.53 -7.75 -20.49
C VAL A 179 -2.86 -8.06 -19.04
N ALA A 180 -2.81 -7.03 -18.19
CA ALA A 180 -3.08 -7.14 -16.77
C ALA A 180 -4.53 -7.56 -16.49
N TRP A 181 -4.74 -8.54 -15.62
CA TRP A 181 -6.08 -8.89 -15.17
C TRP A 181 -6.71 -7.78 -14.31
N PRO A 182 -8.05 -7.68 -14.29
CA PRO A 182 -8.76 -6.87 -13.32
C PRO A 182 -8.32 -7.18 -11.89
N VAL A 183 -8.22 -6.14 -11.05
CA VAL A 183 -7.69 -6.22 -9.68
C VAL A 183 -8.39 -7.31 -8.85
N TRP A 184 -9.72 -7.45 -9.01
CA TRP A 184 -10.49 -8.44 -8.28
C TRP A 184 -10.16 -9.89 -8.69
N ILE A 185 -10.00 -10.17 -9.99
CA ILE A 185 -9.61 -11.51 -10.50
C ILE A 185 -8.23 -11.87 -9.99
N ARG A 186 -7.28 -10.92 -10.09
CA ARG A 186 -5.92 -11.09 -9.59
C ARG A 186 -5.91 -11.39 -8.09
N ARG A 187 -6.70 -10.66 -7.30
CA ARG A 187 -6.79 -10.86 -5.84
C ARG A 187 -7.41 -12.22 -5.48
N ILE A 188 -8.50 -12.63 -6.13
CA ILE A 188 -9.11 -13.94 -5.88
C ILE A 188 -8.14 -15.06 -6.26
N THR A 189 -7.52 -14.98 -7.43
CA THR A 189 -6.58 -16.01 -7.91
C THR A 189 -5.34 -16.10 -7.01
N GLY A 190 -4.79 -14.95 -6.61
CA GLY A 190 -3.65 -14.89 -5.70
C GLY A 190 -3.96 -15.43 -4.31
N SER A 191 -5.12 -15.06 -3.73
CA SER A 191 -5.56 -15.57 -2.43
C SER A 191 -5.84 -17.07 -2.45
N LEU A 192 -6.51 -17.57 -3.50
CA LEU A 192 -6.78 -19.00 -3.67
C LEU A 192 -5.46 -19.78 -3.80
N GLY A 193 -4.55 -19.30 -4.64
CA GLY A 193 -3.22 -19.90 -4.79
C GLY A 193 -2.45 -19.93 -3.47
N ALA A 194 -2.37 -18.80 -2.76
CA ALA A 194 -1.67 -18.70 -1.47
C ALA A 194 -2.28 -19.61 -0.40
N LEU A 195 -3.61 -19.73 -0.35
CA LEU A 195 -4.31 -20.64 0.57
C LEU A 195 -3.99 -22.11 0.26
N LEU A 196 -3.94 -22.49 -1.02
CA LEU A 196 -3.54 -23.84 -1.43
C LEU A 196 -2.08 -24.13 -1.07
N LEU A 197 -1.17 -23.18 -1.25
CA LEU A 197 0.23 -23.33 -0.85
C LEU A 197 0.38 -23.46 0.66
N LEU A 198 -0.34 -22.65 1.44
CA LEU A 198 -0.34 -22.72 2.90
C LEU A 198 -0.90 -24.07 3.38
N ALA A 199 -2.02 -24.51 2.80
CA ALA A 199 -2.61 -25.81 3.11
C ALA A 199 -1.62 -26.94 2.80
N ALA A 200 -0.96 -26.92 1.64
CA ALA A 200 0.05 -27.92 1.28
C ALA A 200 1.25 -27.90 2.24
N ALA A 201 1.75 -26.71 2.58
CA ALA A 201 2.91 -26.54 3.47
C ALA A 201 2.63 -26.98 4.91
N VAL A 202 1.39 -26.84 5.40
CA VAL A 202 0.97 -27.33 6.73
C VAL A 202 0.66 -28.83 6.70
N MET A 203 -0.04 -29.30 5.67
CA MET A 203 -0.47 -30.70 5.60
C MET A 203 0.71 -31.65 5.37
N ALA A 204 1.73 -31.27 4.60
CA ALA A 204 2.89 -32.13 4.35
C ALA A 204 3.62 -32.58 5.64
N PRO A 205 4.07 -31.68 6.55
CA PRO A 205 4.69 -32.09 7.80
C PRO A 205 3.69 -32.74 8.77
N LEU A 206 2.41 -32.35 8.74
CA LEU A 206 1.37 -32.95 9.57
C LEU A 206 1.13 -34.42 9.21
N PHE A 207 1.03 -34.74 7.91
CA PHE A 207 0.94 -36.12 7.43
C PHE A 207 2.18 -36.93 7.79
N ALA A 208 3.37 -36.37 7.61
CA ALA A 208 4.62 -37.04 7.92
C ALA A 208 4.78 -37.32 9.43
N MET A 209 4.29 -36.42 10.30
CA MET A 209 4.49 -36.50 11.75
C MET A 209 3.43 -37.33 12.47
N PHE A 210 2.17 -37.22 12.08
CA PHE A 210 1.07 -37.82 12.85
C PHE A 210 0.39 -38.98 12.15
N SER A 211 0.58 -39.16 10.83
CA SER A 211 -0.19 -40.11 10.01
C SER A 211 -1.66 -40.22 10.46
N PRO A 212 -2.37 -39.07 10.63
CA PRO A 212 -3.52 -39.00 11.53
C PRO A 212 -4.74 -39.77 11.04
N PHE A 213 -4.76 -40.17 9.77
CA PHE A 213 -5.89 -40.83 9.13
C PHE A 213 -5.38 -41.97 8.25
N THR A 214 -6.04 -43.12 8.30
CA THR A 214 -5.95 -44.15 7.26
C THR A 214 -6.99 -43.81 6.19
N PRO A 215 -6.58 -43.31 5.01
CA PRO A 215 -7.55 -42.74 4.09
C PRO A 215 -8.49 -43.81 3.56
N THR A 216 -9.79 -43.59 3.75
CA THR A 216 -10.81 -44.48 3.21
C THR A 216 -11.04 -44.19 1.73
N TRP A 217 -11.60 -45.15 1.00
CA TRP A 217 -11.92 -44.98 -0.42
C TRP A 217 -12.86 -43.78 -0.69
N THR A 218 -13.76 -43.47 0.24
CA THR A 218 -14.65 -42.31 0.17
C THR A 218 -13.88 -40.99 0.23
N GLN A 219 -12.86 -40.88 1.10
CA GLN A 219 -12.00 -39.70 1.17
C GLN A 219 -11.19 -39.49 -0.11
N CYS A 220 -10.76 -40.56 -0.79
CA CYS A 220 -10.09 -40.44 -2.09
C CYS A 220 -11.03 -39.87 -3.17
N ARG A 221 -12.30 -40.32 -3.21
CA ARG A 221 -13.31 -39.77 -4.14
C ARG A 221 -13.63 -38.31 -3.85
N ILE A 222 -13.75 -37.95 -2.57
CA ILE A 222 -13.96 -36.56 -2.15
C ILE A 222 -12.75 -35.71 -2.55
N GLY A 223 -11.52 -36.19 -2.32
CA GLY A 223 -10.30 -35.50 -2.74
C GLY A 223 -10.22 -35.27 -4.25
N ALA A 224 -10.58 -36.28 -5.06
CA ALA A 224 -10.65 -36.14 -6.51
C ALA A 224 -11.74 -35.15 -6.95
N LEU A 225 -12.91 -35.13 -6.29
CA LEU A 225 -13.98 -34.16 -6.55
C LEU A 225 -13.53 -32.73 -6.20
N VAL A 226 -12.89 -32.53 -5.05
CA VAL A 226 -12.33 -31.23 -4.65
C VAL A 226 -11.29 -30.76 -5.67
N LEU A 227 -10.39 -31.64 -6.10
CA LEU A 227 -9.39 -31.33 -7.12
C LEU A 227 -10.04 -30.91 -8.46
N ALA A 228 -11.11 -31.60 -8.88
CA ALA A 228 -11.86 -31.24 -10.07
C ALA A 228 -12.53 -29.87 -9.95
N LEU A 229 -13.20 -29.59 -8.83
CA LEU A 229 -13.86 -28.31 -8.59
C LEU A 229 -12.87 -27.15 -8.52
N VAL A 230 -11.74 -27.33 -7.81
CA VAL A 230 -10.68 -26.32 -7.70
C VAL A 230 -10.01 -26.11 -9.07
N GLY A 231 -9.72 -27.17 -9.82
CA GLY A 231 -9.12 -27.08 -11.15
C GLY A 231 -10.03 -26.36 -12.16
N LEU A 232 -11.32 -26.70 -12.18
CA LEU A 232 -12.32 -26.04 -13.03
C LEU A 232 -12.53 -24.58 -12.63
N GLY A 233 -12.62 -24.29 -11.32
CA GLY A 233 -12.73 -22.92 -10.81
C GLY A 233 -11.51 -22.07 -11.18
N ALA A 234 -10.31 -22.63 -11.05
CA ALA A 234 -9.06 -21.99 -11.46
C ALA A 234 -9.04 -21.68 -12.97
N ALA A 235 -9.41 -22.65 -13.81
CA ALA A 235 -9.50 -22.45 -15.25
C ALA A 235 -10.56 -21.40 -15.62
N GLY A 236 -11.71 -21.40 -14.93
CA GLY A 236 -12.77 -20.40 -15.10
C GLY A 236 -12.31 -18.98 -14.73
N LEU A 237 -11.54 -18.83 -13.65
CA LEU A 237 -10.94 -17.53 -13.27
C LEU A 237 -9.95 -17.03 -14.33
N VAL A 238 -9.07 -17.90 -14.84
CA VAL A 238 -8.15 -17.55 -15.93
C VAL A 238 -8.91 -17.14 -17.19
N PHE A 239 -9.97 -17.87 -17.54
CA PHE A 239 -10.81 -17.57 -18.70
C PHE A 239 -11.54 -16.22 -18.54
N ALA A 240 -12.07 -15.92 -17.36
CA ALA A 240 -12.69 -14.64 -17.04
C ALA A 240 -11.69 -13.47 -17.13
N GLY A 241 -10.42 -13.70 -16.74
CA GLY A 241 -9.35 -12.71 -16.85
C GLY A 241 -8.88 -12.45 -18.28
N ALA A 242 -8.98 -13.44 -19.17
CA ALA A 242 -8.42 -13.41 -20.53
C ALA A 242 -9.31 -12.72 -21.60
N ARG A 243 -10.12 -11.70 -21.23
CA ARG A 243 -11.07 -10.92 -22.08
C ARG A 243 -10.99 -11.19 -23.59
N ARG A 244 -12.11 -11.70 -24.16
CA ARG A 244 -12.56 -11.94 -25.56
C ARG A 244 -11.60 -12.14 -26.75
N ASN A 245 -10.31 -11.75 -26.73
CA ASN A 245 -9.37 -11.94 -27.85
C ASN A 245 -7.92 -12.31 -27.44
N THR A 246 -7.66 -12.66 -26.17
CA THR A 246 -6.29 -12.95 -25.69
C THR A 246 -6.08 -14.36 -25.12
N TRP A 247 -7.04 -15.27 -25.33
CA TRP A 247 -6.96 -16.65 -24.81
C TRP A 247 -5.70 -17.39 -25.27
N GLU A 248 -5.19 -17.09 -26.46
CA GLU A 248 -3.95 -17.67 -27.00
C GLU A 248 -2.73 -17.39 -26.12
N ARG A 249 -2.69 -16.21 -25.47
CA ARG A 249 -1.59 -15.82 -24.58
C ARG A 249 -1.58 -16.64 -23.28
N TRP A 250 -2.72 -17.23 -22.92
CA TRP A 250 -2.92 -17.99 -21.67
C TRP A 250 -3.00 -19.51 -21.86
N ARG A 251 -2.86 -20.02 -23.10
CA ARG A 251 -2.92 -21.45 -23.42
C ARG A 251 -1.97 -22.30 -22.57
N VAL A 252 -0.74 -21.85 -22.34
CA VAL A 252 0.25 -22.59 -21.55
C VAL A 252 -0.23 -22.79 -20.10
N LEU A 253 -0.79 -21.74 -19.47
CA LEU A 253 -1.34 -21.82 -18.12
C LEU A 253 -2.56 -22.73 -18.06
N LEU A 254 -3.48 -22.59 -19.01
CA LEU A 254 -4.70 -23.42 -19.08
C LEU A 254 -4.37 -24.90 -19.33
N LEU A 255 -3.42 -25.20 -20.21
CA LEU A 255 -2.93 -26.56 -20.46
C LEU A 255 -2.24 -27.14 -19.22
N ALA A 256 -1.38 -26.35 -18.55
CA ALA A 256 -0.73 -26.79 -17.32
C ALA A 256 -1.75 -27.10 -16.21
N LEU A 257 -2.74 -26.23 -16.01
CA LEU A 257 -3.84 -26.46 -15.06
C LEU A 257 -4.62 -27.74 -15.42
N GLY A 258 -5.02 -27.89 -16.69
CA GLY A 258 -5.73 -29.08 -17.17
C GLY A 258 -4.94 -30.37 -16.95
N ILE A 259 -3.65 -30.39 -17.33
CA ILE A 259 -2.78 -31.56 -17.16
C ILE A 259 -2.63 -31.92 -15.68
N VAL A 260 -2.36 -30.94 -14.81
CA VAL A 260 -2.20 -31.18 -13.36
C VAL A 260 -3.50 -31.72 -12.75
N THR A 261 -4.65 -31.13 -13.09
CA THR A 261 -5.97 -31.57 -12.59
C THR A 261 -6.29 -32.98 -13.07
N VAL A 262 -6.19 -33.27 -14.38
CA VAL A 262 -6.51 -34.59 -14.95
C VAL A 262 -5.56 -35.66 -14.43
N THR A 263 -4.25 -35.39 -14.39
CA THR A 263 -3.26 -36.34 -13.90
C THR A 263 -3.44 -36.63 -12.41
N GLY A 264 -3.74 -35.60 -11.60
CA GLY A 264 -4.01 -35.78 -10.17
C GLY A 264 -5.28 -36.59 -9.90
N ILE A 265 -6.36 -36.36 -10.65
CA ILE A 265 -7.60 -37.16 -10.57
C ILE A 265 -7.31 -38.61 -10.98
N LEU A 266 -6.60 -38.81 -12.08
CA LEU A 266 -6.28 -40.13 -12.61
C LEU A 266 -5.40 -40.92 -11.63
N LEU A 267 -4.38 -40.30 -11.04
CA LEU A 267 -3.53 -40.93 -10.02
C LEU A 267 -4.29 -41.23 -8.72
N ALA A 268 -5.21 -40.36 -8.30
CA ALA A 268 -6.04 -40.59 -7.11
C ALA A 268 -7.00 -41.79 -7.28
N LEU A 269 -7.50 -42.02 -8.51
CA LEU A 269 -8.49 -43.05 -8.82
C LEU A 269 -7.89 -44.38 -9.30
N LEU A 270 -6.83 -44.35 -10.12
CA LEU A 270 -6.32 -45.52 -10.85
C LEU A 270 -5.14 -46.25 -10.20
N VAL A 271 -4.46 -45.68 -9.19
CA VAL A 271 -3.34 -46.35 -8.49
C VAL A 271 -3.89 -47.46 -7.59
N SER A 272 -4.30 -48.56 -8.22
CA SER A 272 -5.05 -49.69 -7.65
C SER A 272 -4.30 -50.98 -7.90
N LYS A 273 -3.10 -51.15 -7.32
CA LYS A 273 -2.55 -52.49 -7.14
C LYS A 273 -2.85 -52.98 -5.72
N PRO A 274 -3.31 -54.23 -5.53
CA PRO A 274 -4.03 -54.63 -4.32
C PRO A 274 -3.13 -55.14 -3.19
N SER A 275 -1.82 -54.89 -3.24
CA SER A 275 -0.87 -55.46 -2.28
C SER A 275 -0.21 -54.34 -1.44
N LYS A 276 -0.64 -54.20 -0.17
CA LYS A 276 -0.17 -53.27 0.90
C LYS A 276 -0.83 -51.86 0.92
N PRO A 277 -0.77 -51.09 2.04
CA PRO A 277 -1.65 -49.94 2.28
C PRO A 277 -1.22 -48.74 1.43
N ILE A 278 -1.64 -48.75 0.17
CA ILE A 278 -1.33 -47.75 -0.86
C ILE A 278 -2.26 -46.50 -0.74
N TYR A 279 -3.18 -46.48 0.21
CA TYR A 279 -4.10 -45.36 0.41
C TYR A 279 -3.37 -44.06 0.76
N ASP A 280 -2.30 -44.12 1.56
CA ASP A 280 -1.51 -42.95 1.94
C ASP A 280 -0.90 -42.24 0.72
N VAL A 281 -0.47 -43.03 -0.27
CA VAL A 281 0.15 -42.52 -1.51
C VAL A 281 -0.87 -41.75 -2.37
N ARG A 282 -2.15 -42.15 -2.35
CA ARG A 282 -3.20 -41.50 -3.16
C ARG A 282 -3.54 -40.10 -2.67
N LEU A 283 -3.69 -39.93 -1.36
CA LEU A 283 -3.98 -38.62 -0.78
C LEU A 283 -2.78 -37.67 -0.95
N MET A 284 -1.54 -38.20 -0.91
CA MET A 284 -0.36 -37.43 -1.28
C MET A 284 -0.43 -36.91 -2.72
N PHE A 285 -0.88 -37.71 -3.71
CA PHE A 285 -1.06 -37.21 -5.07
C PHE A 285 -2.08 -36.07 -5.16
N VAL A 286 -3.19 -36.15 -4.41
CA VAL A 286 -4.17 -35.06 -4.35
C VAL A 286 -3.54 -33.79 -3.76
N CYS A 287 -2.81 -33.91 -2.64
CA CYS A 287 -2.11 -32.77 -2.02
C CYS A 287 -1.05 -32.17 -2.94
N ILE A 288 -0.28 -32.99 -3.66
CA ILE A 288 0.73 -32.55 -4.63
C ILE A 288 0.05 -31.81 -5.81
N ALA A 289 -1.04 -32.35 -6.34
CA ALA A 289 -1.78 -31.72 -7.43
C ALA A 289 -2.39 -30.37 -7.01
N LEU A 290 -2.98 -30.30 -5.81
CA LEU A 290 -3.49 -29.04 -5.24
C LEU A 290 -2.36 -28.03 -4.99
N ALA A 291 -1.20 -28.48 -4.50
CA ALA A 291 -0.03 -27.63 -4.34
C ALA A 291 0.46 -27.09 -5.69
N ALA A 292 0.52 -27.93 -6.72
CA ALA A 292 0.90 -27.53 -8.07
C ALA A 292 -0.10 -26.52 -8.67
N ILE A 293 -1.41 -26.72 -8.50
CA ILE A 293 -2.42 -25.71 -8.87
C ILE A 293 -2.19 -24.41 -8.09
N GLY A 294 -1.91 -24.49 -6.79
CA GLY A 294 -1.56 -23.34 -5.96
C GLY A 294 -0.36 -22.58 -6.52
N VAL A 295 0.72 -23.29 -6.88
CA VAL A 295 1.92 -22.72 -7.51
C VAL A 295 1.57 -22.03 -8.82
N LEU A 296 0.77 -22.65 -9.70
CA LEU A 296 0.36 -22.08 -10.98
C LEU A 296 -0.48 -20.80 -10.81
N LEU A 297 -1.45 -20.81 -9.89
CA LEU A 297 -2.31 -19.65 -9.62
C LEU A 297 -1.54 -18.50 -8.99
N THR A 298 -0.70 -18.80 -8.00
CA THR A 298 0.18 -17.80 -7.37
C THR A 298 1.18 -17.25 -8.38
N ALA A 299 1.75 -18.10 -9.26
CA ALA A 299 2.65 -17.67 -10.33
C ALA A 299 1.96 -16.74 -11.34
N ALA A 300 0.72 -17.06 -11.73
CA ALA A 300 -0.09 -16.22 -12.59
C ALA A 300 -0.40 -14.87 -11.89
N ALA A 301 -0.86 -14.90 -10.65
CA ALA A 301 -1.15 -13.70 -9.87
C ALA A 301 0.09 -12.80 -9.70
N PHE A 302 1.25 -13.38 -9.42
CA PHE A 302 2.51 -12.65 -9.33
C PHE A 302 2.89 -12.04 -10.67
N GLY A 303 2.85 -12.78 -11.78
CA GLY A 303 3.23 -12.26 -13.09
C GLY A 303 2.27 -11.19 -13.66
N GLN A 304 1.09 -11.09 -13.05
CA GLN A 304 0.04 -10.11 -13.31
C GLN A 304 0.09 -8.91 -12.37
N ASN A 305 1.03 -8.86 -11.42
CA ASN A 305 1.26 -7.65 -10.66
C ASN A 305 1.80 -6.54 -11.58
N LEU A 306 1.63 -5.29 -11.20
CA LEU A 306 1.98 -4.13 -12.03
C LEU A 306 3.08 -3.26 -11.41
N ARG A 307 3.74 -3.78 -10.39
CA ARG A 307 4.77 -3.05 -9.67
C ARG A 307 6.01 -2.91 -10.53
N LEU A 308 6.40 -1.66 -10.76
CA LEU A 308 7.60 -1.28 -11.48
C LEU A 308 8.71 -0.96 -10.49
N GLN A 309 9.86 -1.61 -10.68
CA GLN A 309 11.11 -1.23 -10.05
C GLN A 309 11.95 -0.41 -11.04
N VAL A 310 12.40 0.76 -10.61
CA VAL A 310 13.28 1.60 -11.41
C VAL A 310 14.68 1.61 -10.76
N GLU A 311 15.70 1.37 -11.56
CA GLU A 311 17.11 1.40 -11.15
C GLU A 311 17.90 2.21 -12.16
N VAL A 312 18.49 3.34 -11.73
CA VAL A 312 19.41 4.14 -12.54
C VAL A 312 20.84 3.87 -12.07
N GLN A 313 21.71 3.49 -13.01
CA GLN A 313 23.13 3.26 -12.80
C GLN A 313 23.95 4.31 -13.54
N GLU A 314 25.02 4.78 -12.91
CA GLU A 314 26.01 5.64 -13.55
C GLU A 314 26.95 4.82 -14.45
N ALA A 315 27.82 5.50 -15.20
CA ALA A 315 28.81 4.86 -16.08
C ALA A 315 29.79 3.93 -15.32
N ASP A 316 29.99 4.16 -14.02
CA ASP A 316 30.82 3.31 -13.15
C ASP A 316 30.08 2.04 -12.64
N GLY A 317 28.81 1.87 -13.01
CA GLY A 317 27.95 0.76 -12.60
C GLY A 317 27.38 0.89 -11.19
N THR A 318 27.59 2.01 -10.49
CA THR A 318 26.98 2.29 -9.20
C THR A 318 25.53 2.77 -9.36
N VAL A 319 24.67 2.40 -8.41
CA VAL A 319 23.25 2.80 -8.43
C VAL A 319 23.13 4.22 -7.88
N ASN A 320 22.57 5.14 -8.66
CA ASN A 320 22.28 6.50 -8.23
C ASN A 320 20.82 6.61 -7.76
N ALA A 321 20.64 6.75 -6.44
CA ALA A 321 19.33 6.90 -5.83
C ALA A 321 18.61 8.18 -6.28
N ALA A 322 19.30 9.34 -6.32
CA ALA A 322 18.72 10.61 -6.72
C ALA A 322 18.24 10.60 -8.19
N SER A 323 18.99 9.97 -9.09
CA SER A 323 18.57 9.82 -10.49
C SER A 323 17.40 8.85 -10.64
N SER A 324 17.35 7.80 -9.80
CA SER A 324 16.22 6.86 -9.75
C SER A 324 14.95 7.54 -9.23
N ASP A 325 15.06 8.37 -8.19
CA ASP A 325 13.98 9.19 -7.65
C ASP A 325 13.50 10.22 -8.67
N TYR A 326 14.42 10.90 -9.36
CA TYR A 326 14.08 11.83 -10.45
C TYR A 326 13.34 11.12 -11.58
N LEU A 327 13.83 9.97 -12.04
CA LEU A 327 13.18 9.18 -13.09
C LEU A 327 11.77 8.75 -12.65
N LEU A 328 11.62 8.29 -11.41
CA LEU A 328 10.32 7.92 -10.86
C LEU A 328 9.37 9.11 -10.77
N ALA A 329 9.85 10.24 -10.26
CA ALA A 329 9.10 11.49 -10.18
C ALA A 329 8.70 11.97 -11.57
N ARG A 330 9.58 11.83 -12.58
CA ARG A 330 9.30 12.18 -13.97
C ARG A 330 8.32 11.22 -14.61
N MET A 331 8.38 9.91 -14.32
CA MET A 331 7.38 8.96 -14.81
C MET A 331 5.99 9.25 -14.24
N LYS A 332 5.90 9.62 -12.96
CA LYS A 332 4.65 10.15 -12.41
C LYS A 332 4.28 11.44 -13.15
N GLY A 333 5.20 12.40 -13.16
CA GLY A 333 5.10 13.72 -13.78
C GLY A 333 4.58 13.71 -15.22
N LEU A 334 5.10 12.83 -16.07
CA LEU A 334 4.79 12.70 -17.49
C LEU A 334 3.34 12.32 -17.78
N GLY A 335 2.73 11.59 -16.87
CA GLY A 335 1.31 11.38 -16.95
C GLY A 335 0.52 12.45 -16.18
N THR A 336 1.10 13.54 -15.70
CA THR A 336 0.40 14.46 -14.78
C THR A 336 0.50 15.96 -15.05
N GLU A 337 1.56 16.50 -15.66
CA GLU A 337 1.82 16.42 -17.09
C GLU A 337 0.74 17.15 -17.91
N THR A 338 -0.24 17.85 -17.31
CA THR A 338 -1.05 18.82 -18.07
C THR A 338 -0.09 19.92 -18.55
N PRO A 339 -0.06 20.24 -19.85
CA PRO A 339 0.93 21.18 -20.35
C PRO A 339 0.79 22.54 -19.68
N GLN A 340 1.92 23.20 -19.48
CA GLN A 340 2.07 24.38 -18.65
C GLN A 340 1.21 25.60 -19.03
N SER A 341 0.55 25.60 -20.20
CA SER A 341 -0.41 26.65 -20.54
C SER A 341 -1.61 26.66 -19.58
N LEU A 342 -1.96 25.52 -18.98
CA LEU A 342 -2.97 25.42 -17.90
C LEU A 342 -2.37 25.66 -16.49
N HIS A 343 -1.04 25.57 -16.33
CA HIS A 343 -0.38 25.92 -15.07
C HIS A 343 -0.42 27.42 -14.77
N LYS A 344 -0.66 28.26 -15.78
CA LYS A 344 -0.98 29.69 -15.56
C LYS A 344 -2.37 29.89 -14.94
N SER A 345 -3.26 28.91 -14.98
CA SER A 345 -4.66 29.02 -14.55
C SER A 345 -5.05 28.09 -13.40
N THR A 346 -4.30 27.03 -13.08
CA THR A 346 -4.58 26.18 -11.91
C THR A 346 -3.30 25.59 -11.32
N SER A 347 -2.97 26.01 -10.10
CA SER A 347 -1.91 25.40 -9.28
C SER A 347 -2.37 24.05 -8.72
N THR A 348 -2.59 23.04 -9.58
CA THR A 348 -2.56 21.65 -9.10
C THR A 348 -2.10 20.70 -10.22
N PRO A 349 -1.02 19.94 -10.03
CA PRO A 349 -0.63 18.89 -10.98
C PRO A 349 -1.73 17.82 -11.03
N GLY A 350 -2.32 17.62 -12.21
CA GLY A 350 -3.45 16.70 -12.41
C GLY A 350 -2.92 15.30 -12.69
N SER A 351 -3.11 14.34 -11.80
CA SER A 351 -2.33 13.11 -11.86
C SER A 351 -2.95 11.94 -12.65
N THR A 352 -2.22 11.33 -13.59
CA THR A 352 -2.61 10.07 -14.30
C THR A 352 -2.77 8.88 -13.36
N PRO A 353 -3.36 7.76 -13.85
CA PRO A 353 -3.25 6.42 -13.25
C PRO A 353 -1.85 6.00 -12.75
N LEU A 354 -0.73 6.61 -13.18
CA LEU A 354 0.61 6.33 -12.64
C LEU A 354 0.84 6.87 -11.24
N SER A 355 0.15 7.95 -10.85
CA SER A 355 0.21 8.48 -9.48
C SER A 355 -0.60 7.64 -8.49
N GLN A 356 -1.55 6.85 -9.01
CA GLN A 356 -2.34 5.89 -8.22
C GLN A 356 -1.54 4.65 -7.84
N ILE A 357 -0.35 4.46 -8.41
CA ILE A 357 0.63 3.47 -7.94
C ILE A 357 1.16 3.99 -6.59
N PRO A 358 0.79 3.37 -5.46
CA PRO A 358 1.21 3.80 -4.13
C PRO A 358 2.75 3.87 -4.07
N VAL A 359 3.30 4.81 -3.30
CA VAL A 359 4.76 4.93 -3.12
C VAL A 359 5.35 3.62 -2.56
N GLU A 360 4.56 2.85 -1.83
CA GLU A 360 4.91 1.51 -1.34
C GLU A 360 5.10 0.47 -2.46
N GLU A 361 4.58 0.73 -3.66
CA GLU A 361 4.72 -0.14 -4.85
C GLU A 361 5.92 0.24 -5.74
N LEU A 362 6.55 1.38 -5.47
CA LEU A 362 7.70 1.92 -6.19
C LEU A 362 8.88 2.05 -5.23
N SER A 363 9.65 0.98 -5.06
CA SER A 363 10.77 1.00 -4.12
C SER A 363 12.12 1.17 -4.80
N VAL A 364 12.81 2.22 -4.36
CA VAL A 364 14.22 2.48 -4.58
C VAL A 364 15.06 1.59 -3.66
N LEU A 365 16.23 1.16 -4.14
CA LEU A 365 17.13 0.24 -3.42
C LEU A 365 18.02 1.01 -2.44
N PRO A 366 18.29 0.47 -1.23
CA PRO A 366 19.33 1.01 -0.37
C PRO A 366 20.71 0.83 -1.01
N ALA A 367 21.51 1.89 -1.02
CA ALA A 367 22.85 1.90 -1.60
C ALA A 367 23.87 1.16 -0.70
N GLY A 368 24.58 0.16 -1.25
CA GLY A 368 25.68 -0.53 -0.57
C GLY A 368 26.09 -1.84 -1.26
N LYS A 369 27.39 -2.11 -1.40
CA LYS A 369 27.93 -3.26 -2.19
C LYS A 369 27.52 -4.64 -1.64
N VAL A 370 27.55 -4.83 -0.32
CA VAL A 370 27.22 -6.12 0.34
C VAL A 370 25.71 -6.32 0.46
N VAL A 371 25.00 -5.27 0.83
CA VAL A 371 23.53 -5.25 0.84
C VAL A 371 23.00 -5.50 -0.57
N GLY A 372 23.64 -4.96 -1.61
CA GLY A 372 23.31 -5.12 -3.03
C GLY A 372 23.36 -6.57 -3.55
N ALA A 373 24.33 -7.38 -3.12
CA ALA A 373 24.44 -8.77 -3.55
C ALA A 373 23.37 -9.67 -2.90
N LEU A 374 23.18 -9.53 -1.57
CA LEU A 374 22.16 -10.27 -0.84
C LEU A 374 20.76 -9.86 -1.28
N THR A 375 20.56 -8.56 -1.51
CA THR A 375 19.32 -8.05 -2.09
C THR A 375 19.11 -8.53 -3.51
N ARG A 376 20.12 -8.64 -4.39
CA ARG A 376 19.93 -9.21 -5.75
C ARG A 376 19.42 -10.65 -5.71
N VAL A 377 19.88 -11.48 -4.79
CA VAL A 377 19.38 -12.85 -4.59
C VAL A 377 17.96 -12.82 -4.02
N LEU A 378 17.71 -12.02 -2.98
CA LEU A 378 16.37 -11.80 -2.43
C LEU A 378 15.40 -11.20 -3.47
N PHE A 379 15.86 -10.35 -4.39
CA PHE A 379 15.07 -9.71 -5.45
C PHE A 379 14.90 -10.58 -6.69
N ALA A 380 15.78 -11.55 -6.92
CA ALA A 380 15.55 -12.61 -7.89
C ALA A 380 14.44 -13.57 -7.40
N LEU A 381 14.28 -13.67 -6.07
CA LEU A 381 13.30 -14.50 -5.38
C LEU A 381 12.03 -13.74 -4.93
N ARG A 382 12.04 -12.39 -4.94
CA ARG A 382 10.88 -11.58 -4.55
C ARG A 382 9.81 -11.62 -5.65
N PRO A 383 8.64 -12.20 -5.39
CA PRO A 383 7.61 -12.37 -6.40
C PRO A 383 6.74 -11.12 -6.62
N ASP A 384 6.94 -10.05 -5.85
CA ASP A 384 6.02 -8.91 -5.82
C ASP A 384 6.32 -7.85 -6.90
N ARG A 385 7.49 -7.87 -7.55
CA ARG A 385 7.87 -6.90 -8.60
C ARG A 385 8.00 -7.56 -9.96
N THR A 386 7.00 -7.31 -10.80
CA THR A 386 6.90 -7.87 -12.14
C THR A 386 7.73 -7.11 -13.14
N TRP A 387 7.69 -5.78 -13.09
CA TRP A 387 8.39 -4.94 -14.03
C TRP A 387 9.66 -4.37 -13.41
N ARG A 388 10.74 -4.38 -14.19
CA ARG A 388 12.01 -3.77 -13.80
C ARG A 388 12.56 -2.96 -14.96
N ALA A 389 12.69 -1.65 -14.77
CA ALA A 389 13.41 -0.77 -15.67
C ALA A 389 14.82 -0.56 -15.11
N ARG A 390 15.83 -0.95 -15.88
CA ARG A 390 17.22 -0.60 -15.64
C ARG A 390 17.63 0.46 -16.63
N VAL A 391 18.17 1.55 -16.12
CA VAL A 391 18.67 2.67 -16.88
C VAL A 391 20.14 2.83 -16.55
N THR A 392 21.01 2.87 -17.54
CA THR A 392 22.45 2.98 -17.35
C THR A 392 22.98 4.15 -18.18
N PHE A 393 23.62 5.12 -17.54
CA PHE A 393 24.36 6.16 -18.25
C PHE A 393 25.61 5.54 -18.89
N VAL A 394 25.81 5.79 -20.18
CA VAL A 394 27.04 5.41 -20.89
C VAL A 394 28.05 6.55 -20.80
N ASP A 395 27.56 7.77 -21.03
CA ASP A 395 28.26 9.04 -20.86
C ASP A 395 27.22 10.13 -20.53
N ASP A 396 27.63 11.39 -20.49
CA ASP A 396 26.74 12.53 -20.15
C ASP A 396 25.62 12.75 -21.20
N ASP A 397 25.83 12.29 -22.44
CA ASP A 397 24.93 12.51 -23.58
C ASP A 397 24.18 11.25 -24.04
N ARG A 398 24.55 10.08 -23.50
CA ARG A 398 24.02 8.78 -23.89
C ARG A 398 23.55 7.96 -22.71
N LEU A 399 22.38 7.38 -22.87
CA LEU A 399 21.72 6.57 -21.86
C LEU A 399 21.22 5.28 -22.51
N ALA A 400 21.25 4.17 -21.80
CA ALA A 400 20.62 2.93 -22.24
C ALA A 400 19.55 2.53 -21.23
N ALA A 401 18.34 2.23 -21.70
CA ALA A 401 17.27 1.69 -20.87
C ALA A 401 16.91 0.28 -21.33
N ALA A 402 16.68 -0.60 -20.37
CA ALA A 402 16.18 -1.93 -20.59
C ALA A 402 15.02 -2.18 -19.62
N LEU A 403 13.89 -2.60 -20.18
CA LEU A 403 12.69 -2.99 -19.45
C LEU A 403 12.60 -4.51 -19.42
N PHE A 404 12.32 -5.06 -18.25
CA PHE A 404 12.15 -6.48 -18.02
C PHE A 404 10.80 -6.75 -17.37
N ARG A 405 10.16 -7.87 -17.73
CA ARG A 405 8.97 -8.38 -17.05
C ARG A 405 9.22 -9.81 -16.57
N ASN A 406 9.02 -10.09 -15.29
CA ASN A 406 9.26 -11.39 -14.66
C ASN A 406 10.68 -11.91 -14.97
N GLY A 407 11.68 -11.01 -15.02
CA GLY A 407 13.06 -11.35 -15.35
C GLY A 407 13.34 -11.68 -16.83
N ARG A 408 12.34 -11.61 -17.72
CA ARG A 408 12.53 -11.68 -19.18
C ARG A 408 12.68 -10.28 -19.74
N HIS A 409 13.57 -10.12 -20.72
CA HIS A 409 13.71 -8.87 -21.45
C HIS A 409 12.42 -8.56 -22.21
N ALA A 410 11.96 -7.32 -22.10
CA ALA A 410 10.76 -6.83 -22.75
C ALA A 410 11.11 -5.88 -23.90
N ALA A 411 11.91 -4.87 -23.60
CA ALA A 411 12.35 -3.88 -24.57
C ALA A 411 13.64 -3.23 -24.10
N SER A 412 14.43 -2.69 -25.03
CA SER A 412 15.57 -1.84 -24.71
C SER A 412 15.74 -0.75 -25.75
N ALA A 413 16.23 0.40 -25.33
CA ALA A 413 16.54 1.52 -26.19
C ALA A 413 17.83 2.20 -25.72
N VAL A 414 18.57 2.74 -26.68
CA VAL A 414 19.71 3.63 -26.43
C VAL A 414 19.28 5.03 -26.86
N PHE A 415 19.56 5.99 -26.02
CA PHE A 415 19.25 7.40 -26.19
C PHE A 415 20.56 8.15 -26.39
N SER A 416 20.52 9.15 -27.25
CA SER A 416 21.65 10.01 -27.59
C SER A 416 21.06 11.39 -27.79
N ARG A 417 21.57 12.41 -27.09
CA ARG A 417 21.12 13.80 -27.26
C ARG A 417 21.25 14.28 -28.71
N PRO A 418 22.36 14.01 -29.43
CA PRO A 418 22.47 14.31 -30.86
C PRO A 418 21.35 13.70 -31.70
N ASP A 419 21.00 12.43 -31.45
CA ASP A 419 19.97 11.71 -32.22
C ASP A 419 18.56 12.28 -31.99
N LEU A 420 18.37 12.98 -30.87
CA LEU A 420 17.14 13.66 -30.48
C LEU A 420 17.15 15.15 -30.84
N TRP A 421 18.20 15.63 -31.53
CA TRP A 421 18.34 17.04 -31.95
C TRP A 421 18.24 18.03 -30.79
N LEU A 422 18.62 17.59 -29.59
CA LEU A 422 18.61 18.44 -28.41
C LEU A 422 19.80 19.40 -28.48
N PRO A 423 19.62 20.66 -28.06
CA PRO A 423 20.72 21.62 -28.02
C PRO A 423 21.85 21.11 -27.12
N THR A 424 23.09 21.37 -27.52
CA THR A 424 24.26 21.08 -26.70
C THR A 424 24.19 21.98 -25.47
N ASP A 425 23.99 21.38 -24.32
CA ASP A 425 23.89 22.12 -23.06
C ASP A 425 25.24 22.02 -22.35
N ASN A 426 25.81 23.16 -22.00
CA ASN A 426 27.07 23.20 -21.27
C ASN A 426 26.87 22.79 -19.80
N GLN A 427 25.63 22.77 -19.32
CA GLN A 427 25.27 22.33 -17.98
C GLN A 427 24.92 20.84 -17.95
N LYS A 428 25.57 20.09 -17.05
CA LYS A 428 25.39 18.64 -16.93
C LYS A 428 24.03 18.24 -16.38
N ASP A 429 23.45 19.03 -15.47
CA ASP A 429 22.20 18.67 -14.78
C ASP A 429 20.96 18.69 -15.69
N PRO A 430 20.71 19.74 -16.50
CA PRO A 430 19.63 19.72 -17.48
C PRO A 430 19.83 18.61 -18.52
N ALA A 431 21.08 18.36 -18.91
CA ALA A 431 21.37 17.34 -19.90
C ALA A 431 20.99 15.94 -19.41
N LYS A 432 21.36 15.63 -18.17
CA LYS A 432 20.98 14.41 -17.47
C LYS A 432 19.47 14.29 -17.29
N ALA A 433 18.80 15.38 -16.91
CA ALA A 433 17.35 15.44 -16.72
C ALA A 433 16.57 15.17 -18.03
N GLN A 434 17.05 15.70 -19.17
CA GLN A 434 16.49 15.40 -20.48
C GLN A 434 16.63 13.91 -20.83
N MET A 435 17.80 13.30 -20.60
CA MET A 435 18.01 11.87 -20.86
C MET A 435 17.16 10.96 -19.97
N LEU A 436 17.00 11.31 -18.69
CA LEU A 436 16.06 10.61 -17.81
C LEU A 436 14.60 10.80 -18.25
N THR A 437 14.25 11.96 -18.81
CA THR A 437 12.92 12.16 -19.41
C THR A 437 12.70 11.26 -20.63
N CYS A 438 13.72 11.04 -21.47
CA CYS A 438 13.64 10.07 -22.56
C CYS A 438 13.45 8.63 -22.05
N ALA A 439 14.16 8.25 -20.99
CA ALA A 439 14.00 6.94 -20.35
C ALA A 439 12.58 6.77 -19.78
N ALA A 440 12.06 7.81 -19.13
CA ALA A 440 10.71 7.82 -18.57
C ALA A 440 9.65 7.64 -19.67
N ALA A 441 9.75 8.41 -20.77
CA ALA A 441 8.89 8.28 -21.93
C ALA A 441 8.96 6.86 -22.53
N PHE A 442 10.17 6.30 -22.69
CA PHE A 442 10.36 4.93 -23.16
C PHE A 442 9.65 3.91 -22.29
N ILE A 443 9.85 3.96 -20.97
CA ILE A 443 9.21 3.02 -20.05
C ILE A 443 7.69 3.16 -20.11
N LEU A 444 7.16 4.38 -20.11
CA LEU A 444 5.71 4.62 -20.13
C LEU A 444 5.06 4.15 -21.43
N THR A 445 5.65 4.47 -22.58
CA THR A 445 5.13 4.00 -23.87
C THR A 445 5.14 2.47 -23.95
N GLN A 446 6.21 1.81 -23.48
CA GLN A 446 6.27 0.35 -23.46
C GLN A 446 5.28 -0.29 -22.47
N LEU A 447 5.09 0.30 -21.29
CA LEU A 447 4.04 -0.16 -20.37
C LEU A 447 2.64 0.06 -20.97
N SER A 448 2.42 1.15 -21.72
CA SER A 448 1.10 1.43 -22.30
C SER A 448 0.62 0.37 -23.29
N GLU A 449 1.53 -0.37 -23.94
CA GLU A 449 1.16 -1.48 -24.83
C GLU A 449 0.44 -2.62 -24.09
N VAL A 450 0.66 -2.73 -22.79
CA VAL A 450 0.10 -3.78 -21.92
C VAL A 450 -0.99 -3.21 -20.98
N HIS A 451 -1.07 -1.89 -20.86
CA HIS A 451 -1.91 -1.17 -19.91
C HIS A 451 -2.81 -0.13 -20.62
N GLU A 452 -4.07 -0.49 -20.85
CA GLU A 452 -5.05 0.37 -21.52
C GLU A 452 -5.19 1.74 -20.82
N GLU A 453 -5.21 1.77 -19.47
CA GLU A 453 -5.31 3.03 -18.71
C GLU A 453 -4.13 3.98 -18.94
N LEU A 454 -2.92 3.45 -19.17
CA LEU A 454 -1.74 4.25 -19.49
C LEU A 454 -1.78 4.75 -20.93
N GLN A 455 -2.34 3.94 -21.84
CA GLN A 455 -2.50 4.31 -23.23
C GLN A 455 -3.42 5.54 -23.37
N ASP A 456 -4.45 5.64 -22.55
CA ASP A 456 -5.37 6.78 -22.51
C ASP A 456 -4.64 8.08 -22.11
N GLY A 457 -3.69 7.99 -21.16
CA GLY A 457 -2.89 9.13 -20.71
C GLY A 457 -1.79 9.58 -21.68
N LEU A 458 -1.49 8.79 -22.72
CA LEU A 458 -0.49 9.13 -23.74
C LEU A 458 -1.11 9.78 -24.99
N TYR A 459 -2.42 10.06 -24.98
CA TYR A 459 -3.12 10.78 -26.06
C TYR A 459 -2.84 10.23 -27.47
N GLY A 460 -2.76 8.90 -27.58
CA GLY A 460 -2.53 8.21 -28.85
C GLY A 460 -1.06 8.01 -29.22
N ALA A 461 -0.12 8.54 -28.44
CA ALA A 461 1.31 8.36 -28.69
C ALA A 461 1.73 6.89 -28.58
N ARG A 462 2.46 6.43 -29.59
CA ARG A 462 3.02 5.07 -29.74
C ARG A 462 4.55 5.08 -29.77
N GLN A 463 5.16 6.22 -30.07
CA GLN A 463 6.63 6.33 -30.08
C GLN A 463 7.13 7.19 -28.93
N TRP A 464 7.98 6.59 -28.11
CA TRP A 464 8.57 7.27 -26.95
C TRP A 464 9.38 8.51 -27.31
N LYS A 465 9.98 8.55 -28.51
CA LYS A 465 10.73 9.72 -29.01
C LYS A 465 9.83 10.95 -29.10
N SER A 466 8.62 10.78 -29.64
CA SER A 466 7.64 11.86 -29.75
C SER A 466 7.23 12.37 -28.37
N VAL A 467 6.92 11.48 -27.43
CA VAL A 467 6.57 11.83 -26.05
C VAL A 467 7.73 12.57 -25.36
N ALA A 468 8.95 12.05 -25.47
CA ALA A 468 10.12 12.69 -24.88
C ALA A 468 10.37 14.10 -25.43
N LEU A 469 10.32 14.27 -26.75
CA LEU A 469 10.51 15.57 -27.40
C LEU A 469 9.41 16.56 -27.01
N GLN A 470 8.14 16.12 -27.02
CA GLN A 470 7.01 16.95 -26.62
C GLN A 470 7.17 17.44 -25.18
N VAL A 471 7.59 16.56 -24.27
CA VAL A 471 7.74 16.89 -22.86
C VAL A 471 8.93 17.81 -22.61
N ILE A 472 10.08 17.54 -23.26
CA ILE A 472 11.26 18.40 -23.16
C ILE A 472 10.89 19.80 -23.68
N ALA A 473 10.14 19.87 -24.80
CA ALA A 473 9.68 21.12 -25.38
C ALA A 473 8.70 21.89 -24.46
N SER A 474 7.80 21.19 -23.77
CA SER A 474 6.81 21.82 -22.89
C SER A 474 7.33 22.17 -21.49
N SER A 475 8.54 21.73 -21.10
CA SER A 475 9.08 21.94 -19.74
C SER A 475 10.08 23.10 -19.66
N LYS A 476 9.78 24.10 -18.83
CA LYS A 476 10.72 25.22 -18.58
C LYS A 476 12.04 24.84 -17.95
N SER A 477 12.09 23.78 -17.16
CA SER A 477 13.31 23.38 -16.46
C SER A 477 14.23 22.53 -17.32
N LEU A 478 13.73 22.02 -18.45
CA LEU A 478 14.50 21.17 -19.36
C LEU A 478 15.05 21.93 -20.55
N LEU A 479 14.53 23.11 -20.88
CA LEU A 479 15.11 23.97 -21.91
C LEU A 479 15.75 25.18 -21.24
N ALA A 480 16.96 25.52 -21.67
CA ALA A 480 17.62 26.76 -21.26
C ALA A 480 16.73 27.96 -21.59
N ASP A 481 16.76 28.97 -20.71
CA ASP A 481 16.03 30.22 -20.92
C ASP A 481 16.84 31.15 -21.83
N ASP A 482 16.84 30.84 -23.12
CA ASP A 482 17.49 31.62 -24.16
C ASP A 482 16.47 32.39 -25.03
N GLU A 483 16.94 33.41 -25.77
CA GLU A 483 16.08 34.19 -26.68
C GLU A 483 15.43 33.31 -27.76
N ASN A 484 16.08 32.18 -28.10
CA ASN A 484 15.62 31.23 -29.12
C ASN A 484 14.74 30.10 -28.55
N ARG A 485 14.29 30.22 -27.31
CA ARG A 485 13.60 29.14 -26.61
C ARG A 485 12.30 28.75 -27.28
N VAL A 486 11.52 29.74 -27.71
CA VAL A 486 10.22 29.51 -28.37
C VAL A 486 10.41 28.83 -29.73
N ALA A 487 11.42 29.25 -30.50
CA ALA A 487 11.79 28.63 -31.78
C ALA A 487 12.30 27.19 -31.57
N THR A 488 13.10 26.95 -30.54
CA THR A 488 13.58 25.61 -30.17
C THR A 488 12.42 24.71 -29.76
N ARG A 489 11.48 25.22 -28.94
CA ARG A 489 10.25 24.52 -28.55
C ARG A 489 9.41 24.15 -29.77
N ALA A 490 9.20 25.07 -30.71
CA ALA A 490 8.47 24.82 -31.95
C ALA A 490 9.13 23.70 -32.79
N ARG A 491 10.46 23.76 -32.94
CA ARG A 491 11.24 22.74 -33.69
C ARG A 491 11.15 21.36 -33.05
N LEU A 492 11.27 21.26 -31.73
CA LEU A 492 11.18 19.99 -31.01
C LEU A 492 9.76 19.40 -31.10
N LEU A 493 8.72 20.24 -30.99
CA LEU A 493 7.33 19.80 -31.15
C LEU A 493 7.01 19.37 -32.59
N ALA A 494 7.49 20.10 -33.60
CA ALA A 494 7.38 19.68 -35.00
C ALA A 494 7.99 18.29 -35.21
N LYS A 495 9.20 18.07 -34.66
CA LYS A 495 9.86 16.75 -34.70
C LYS A 495 9.10 15.68 -33.93
N ALA A 496 8.47 16.02 -32.81
CA ALA A 496 7.62 15.08 -32.07
C ALA A 496 6.43 14.64 -32.93
N VAL A 497 5.79 15.56 -33.64
CA VAL A 497 4.68 15.28 -34.56
C VAL A 497 5.14 14.48 -35.77
N ASP A 498 6.27 14.83 -36.39
CA ASP A 498 6.85 14.07 -37.52
C ASP A 498 7.15 12.62 -37.13
N THR A 499 7.66 12.44 -35.91
CA THR A 499 8.03 11.11 -35.39
C THR A 499 6.80 10.26 -35.10
N ASP A 500 5.75 10.86 -34.55
CA ASP A 500 4.50 10.17 -34.24
C ASP A 500 3.29 11.07 -34.49
N PRO A 501 2.69 11.02 -35.69
CA PRO A 501 1.48 11.77 -36.01
C PRO A 501 0.28 11.37 -35.15
N GLY A 502 0.33 10.21 -34.47
CA GLY A 502 -0.72 9.77 -33.56
C GLY A 502 -0.66 10.43 -32.17
N ASN A 503 0.41 11.16 -31.85
CA ASN A 503 0.53 11.92 -30.60
C ASN A 503 -0.27 13.23 -30.71
N GLU A 504 -1.56 13.17 -30.38
CA GLU A 504 -2.46 14.32 -30.49
C GLU A 504 -2.01 15.48 -29.59
N LEU A 505 -1.47 15.18 -28.41
CA LEU A 505 -0.96 16.21 -27.51
C LEU A 505 0.16 17.02 -28.15
N ALA A 506 1.13 16.36 -28.78
CA ALA A 506 2.22 17.04 -29.49
C ALA A 506 1.72 17.91 -30.65
N ARG A 507 0.69 17.46 -31.37
CA ARG A 507 0.08 18.21 -32.49
C ARG A 507 -0.55 19.51 -32.02
N PHE A 508 -1.37 19.43 -30.98
CA PHE A 508 -1.99 20.64 -30.44
C PHE A 508 -0.96 21.56 -29.78
N GLU A 509 0.02 21.02 -29.03
CA GLU A 509 1.14 21.82 -28.49
C GLU A 509 1.92 22.54 -29.58
N TYR A 510 2.23 21.86 -30.69
CA TYR A 510 2.87 22.47 -31.84
C TYR A 510 2.02 23.61 -32.40
N LEU A 511 0.71 23.40 -32.56
CA LEU A 511 -0.22 24.40 -33.06
C LEU A 511 -0.26 25.64 -32.15
N TRP A 512 -0.32 25.47 -30.82
CA TRP A 512 -0.27 26.59 -29.88
C TRP A 512 1.04 27.37 -29.97
N VAL A 513 2.17 26.67 -30.04
CA VAL A 513 3.50 27.33 -30.11
C VAL A 513 3.72 28.05 -31.43
N ALA A 514 3.19 27.52 -32.54
CA ALA A 514 3.25 28.17 -33.83
C ALA A 514 2.56 29.54 -33.81
N HIS A 515 1.45 29.68 -33.06
CA HIS A 515 0.72 30.94 -32.92
C HIS A 515 1.24 31.83 -31.77
N GLU A 516 1.90 31.27 -30.75
CA GLU A 516 2.50 32.03 -29.64
C GLU A 516 3.59 33.02 -30.10
N HIS A 517 4.21 32.80 -31.28
CA HIS A 517 5.21 33.71 -31.85
C HIS A 517 4.63 35.00 -32.41
N THR A 518 3.32 35.06 -32.66
CA THR A 518 2.68 36.23 -33.26
C THR A 518 2.20 37.18 -32.15
N PRO A 519 2.57 38.47 -32.17
CA PRO A 519 2.01 39.47 -31.27
C PRO A 519 0.48 39.45 -31.30
N TYR A 520 -0.16 39.77 -30.17
CA TYR A 520 -1.62 39.71 -30.06
C TYR A 520 -2.32 40.61 -31.10
N GLU A 521 -1.70 41.75 -31.44
CA GLU A 521 -2.23 42.68 -32.45
C GLU A 521 -2.18 42.14 -33.89
N GLU A 522 -1.27 41.20 -34.16
CA GLU A 522 -1.03 40.61 -35.49
C GLU A 522 -1.66 39.21 -35.62
N MET A 523 -2.26 38.69 -34.54
CA MET A 523 -2.76 37.33 -34.50
C MET A 523 -4.07 37.18 -35.28
N ASP A 524 -4.06 36.30 -36.29
CA ASP A 524 -5.28 35.88 -36.96
C ASP A 524 -6.02 34.83 -36.11
N PHE A 525 -6.81 35.32 -35.15
CA PHE A 525 -7.64 34.51 -34.27
C PHE A 525 -8.59 33.59 -35.04
N HIS A 526 -9.09 34.02 -36.21
CA HIS A 526 -10.01 33.23 -37.02
C HIS A 526 -9.30 32.04 -37.68
N ALA A 527 -8.13 32.25 -38.28
CA ALA A 527 -7.32 31.17 -38.82
C ALA A 527 -6.90 30.18 -37.73
N PHE A 528 -6.52 30.69 -36.55
CA PHE A 528 -6.13 29.85 -35.44
C PHE A 528 -7.29 29.01 -34.90
N ALA A 529 -8.46 29.60 -34.68
CA ALA A 529 -9.65 28.88 -34.22
C ALA A 529 -10.06 27.77 -35.20
N ARG A 530 -10.06 28.06 -36.51
CA ARG A 530 -10.31 27.05 -37.54
C ARG A 530 -9.28 25.94 -37.53
N ALA A 531 -8.00 26.25 -37.30
CA ALA A 531 -6.97 25.23 -37.22
C ALA A 531 -7.14 24.31 -36.01
N ILE A 532 -7.56 24.85 -34.85
CA ILE A 532 -7.89 24.06 -33.65
C ILE A 532 -9.07 23.13 -33.94
N ASP A 533 -10.17 23.65 -34.47
CA ASP A 533 -11.38 22.86 -34.73
C ASP A 533 -11.17 21.82 -35.82
N HIS A 534 -10.48 22.17 -36.90
CA HIS A 534 -10.12 21.21 -37.94
C HIS A 534 -9.26 20.08 -37.38
N GLN A 535 -8.29 20.42 -36.53
CA GLN A 535 -7.44 19.43 -35.86
C GLN A 535 -8.25 18.59 -34.87
N TYR A 536 -9.20 19.17 -34.14
CA TYR A 536 -10.11 18.46 -33.24
C TYR A 536 -11.02 17.48 -34.00
N ASP A 537 -11.57 17.90 -35.13
CA ASP A 537 -12.43 17.10 -36.00
C ASP A 537 -11.71 15.91 -36.65
N LEU A 538 -10.44 16.08 -37.00
CA LEU A 538 -9.59 15.01 -37.52
C LEU A 538 -9.02 14.10 -36.43
N SER A 539 -9.01 14.57 -35.18
CA SER A 539 -8.41 13.84 -34.07
C SER A 539 -9.37 12.81 -33.49
N ARG A 540 -8.79 11.81 -32.82
CA ARG A 540 -9.59 10.86 -32.03
C ARG A 540 -10.31 11.51 -30.85
N VAL A 541 -9.88 12.69 -30.40
CA VAL A 541 -10.39 13.36 -29.20
C VAL A 541 -11.89 13.64 -29.29
N LYS A 542 -12.40 13.97 -30.49
CA LYS A 542 -13.82 14.22 -30.72
C LYS A 542 -14.69 12.99 -30.48
N GLU A 543 -14.20 11.82 -30.89
CA GLU A 543 -14.90 10.53 -30.75
C GLU A 543 -14.79 9.93 -29.34
N VAL A 544 -13.97 10.53 -28.46
CA VAL A 544 -13.82 10.03 -27.09
C VAL A 544 -15.07 10.34 -26.27
N PHE A 545 -15.73 9.27 -25.80
CA PHE A 545 -16.85 9.29 -24.87
C PHE A 545 -16.38 9.52 -23.42
N ASP A 546 -17.33 9.89 -22.57
CA ASP A 546 -17.12 10.23 -21.15
C ASP A 546 -16.62 9.03 -20.30
N ASP A 547 -16.44 7.84 -20.87
CA ASP A 547 -15.90 6.66 -20.17
C ASP A 547 -14.36 6.59 -20.18
N ARG A 548 -13.68 7.34 -21.05
CA ARG A 548 -12.21 7.39 -21.15
C ARG A 548 -11.64 8.66 -20.53
N GLU A 549 -11.62 8.68 -19.20
CA GLU A 549 -11.21 9.84 -18.40
C GLU A 549 -9.81 10.39 -18.73
N GLY A 550 -8.88 9.56 -19.22
CA GLY A 550 -7.51 9.99 -19.54
C GLY A 550 -7.42 11.06 -20.65
N TRP A 551 -8.39 11.07 -21.58
CA TRP A 551 -8.44 12.02 -22.70
C TRP A 551 -9.11 13.35 -22.34
N MET A 552 -9.90 13.38 -21.26
CA MET A 552 -10.74 14.52 -20.92
C MET A 552 -9.96 15.82 -20.63
N PRO A 553 -8.79 15.80 -19.97
CA PRO A 553 -8.01 17.02 -19.77
C PRO A 553 -7.62 17.71 -21.08
N LEU A 554 -7.27 16.93 -22.11
CA LEU A 554 -6.95 17.46 -23.43
C LEU A 554 -8.20 18.01 -24.13
N LYS A 555 -9.33 17.28 -24.07
CA LYS A 555 -10.62 17.70 -24.63
C LYS A 555 -11.10 19.03 -24.03
N ILE A 556 -11.10 19.14 -22.71
CA ILE A 556 -11.45 20.38 -21.97
C ILE A 556 -10.59 21.55 -22.45
N ARG A 557 -9.27 21.34 -22.59
CA ARG A 557 -8.36 22.39 -23.07
C ARG A 557 -8.63 22.81 -24.49
N ILE A 558 -8.86 21.86 -25.39
CA ILE A 558 -9.16 22.14 -26.81
C ILE A 558 -10.43 22.96 -26.91
N LEU A 559 -11.49 22.57 -26.20
CA LEU A 559 -12.78 23.27 -26.22
C LEU A 559 -12.68 24.69 -25.65
N TYR A 560 -11.98 24.86 -24.52
CA TYR A 560 -11.72 26.20 -23.97
C TYR A 560 -10.92 27.07 -24.94
N SER A 561 -9.87 26.50 -25.55
CA SER A 561 -9.04 27.24 -26.52
C SER A 561 -9.84 27.60 -27.77
N SER A 562 -10.57 26.65 -28.34
CA SER A 562 -11.47 26.87 -29.49
C SER A 562 -12.47 28.00 -29.20
N ALA A 563 -13.21 27.90 -28.09
CA ALA A 563 -14.22 28.88 -27.75
C ALA A 563 -13.65 30.29 -27.51
N THR A 564 -12.49 30.40 -26.85
CA THR A 564 -11.82 31.70 -26.63
C THR A 564 -11.26 32.27 -27.93
N GLN A 565 -10.65 31.46 -28.80
CA GLN A 565 -10.13 31.96 -30.08
C GLN A 565 -11.25 32.40 -31.03
N TRP A 566 -12.37 31.67 -31.09
CA TRP A 566 -13.53 32.10 -31.87
C TRP A 566 -14.17 33.39 -31.34
N LEU A 567 -14.24 33.56 -30.02
CA LEU A 567 -14.69 34.80 -29.41
C LEU A 567 -13.76 35.97 -29.79
N ASN A 568 -12.44 35.79 -29.68
CA ASN A 568 -11.47 36.81 -30.07
C ASN A 568 -11.54 37.15 -31.57
N ALA A 569 -11.75 36.15 -32.42
CA ALA A 569 -11.96 36.35 -33.85
C ALA A 569 -13.19 37.22 -34.14
N TRP A 570 -14.29 36.98 -33.41
CA TRP A 570 -15.50 37.78 -33.52
C TRP A 570 -15.26 39.25 -33.15
N ILE A 571 -14.50 39.52 -32.08
CA ILE A 571 -14.16 40.90 -31.66
C ILE A 571 -13.25 41.57 -32.70
N GLY A 572 -12.28 40.83 -33.24
CA GLY A 572 -11.36 41.31 -34.28
C GLY A 572 -12.05 41.74 -35.58
N GLY A 573 -13.29 41.29 -35.81
CA GLY A 573 -14.14 41.75 -36.89
C GLY A 573 -14.36 40.72 -38.00
N GLY A 574 -14.98 41.16 -39.09
CA GLY A 574 -15.40 40.29 -40.20
C GLY A 574 -16.74 40.74 -40.80
N THR A 575 -17.22 40.03 -41.81
CA THR A 575 -18.58 40.26 -42.32
C THR A 575 -19.63 39.81 -41.30
N ASP A 576 -20.85 40.32 -41.39
CA ASP A 576 -21.93 39.94 -40.45
C ASP A 576 -22.23 38.42 -40.51
N ALA A 577 -22.10 37.81 -41.69
CA ALA A 577 -22.25 36.37 -41.87
C ALA A 577 -21.13 35.58 -41.17
N ASP A 578 -19.88 36.02 -41.32
CA ASP A 578 -18.73 35.39 -40.66
C ASP A 578 -18.85 35.51 -39.14
N ARG A 579 -19.26 36.68 -38.64
CA ARG A 579 -19.48 36.93 -37.21
C ARG A 579 -20.54 36.01 -36.60
N ALA A 580 -21.64 35.77 -37.31
CA ALA A 580 -22.66 34.83 -36.85
C ALA A 580 -22.14 33.38 -36.78
N ALA A 581 -21.33 32.96 -37.77
CA ALA A 581 -20.69 31.65 -37.78
C ALA A 581 -19.67 31.51 -36.63
N MET A 582 -18.82 32.51 -36.42
CA MET A 582 -17.83 32.53 -35.32
C MET A 582 -18.50 32.38 -33.95
N LEU A 583 -19.60 33.11 -33.70
CA LEU A 583 -20.35 33.00 -32.44
C LEU A 583 -20.99 31.62 -32.25
N THR A 584 -21.45 31.00 -33.34
CA THR A 584 -22.03 29.65 -33.28
C THR A 584 -20.96 28.64 -32.89
N SER A 585 -19.80 28.65 -33.56
CA SER A 585 -18.67 27.79 -33.22
C SER A 585 -18.15 28.01 -31.79
N ALA A 586 -18.01 29.28 -31.36
CA ALA A 586 -17.61 29.60 -29.99
C ALA A 586 -18.57 29.01 -28.96
N ARG A 587 -19.88 29.11 -29.21
CA ARG A 587 -20.93 28.62 -28.33
C ARG A 587 -20.99 27.11 -28.27
N ASP A 588 -20.86 26.43 -29.40
CA ASP A 588 -20.88 24.97 -29.41
C ASP A 588 -19.71 24.40 -28.58
N SER A 589 -18.51 24.97 -28.75
CA SER A 589 -17.34 24.62 -27.93
C SER A 589 -17.53 24.97 -26.44
N ALA A 590 -18.07 26.15 -26.12
CA ALA A 590 -18.30 26.59 -24.75
C ALA A 590 -19.37 25.77 -24.03
N LYS A 591 -20.46 25.39 -24.72
CA LYS A 591 -21.52 24.54 -24.15
C LYS A 591 -21.06 23.12 -23.89
N GLU A 592 -20.29 22.53 -24.80
CA GLU A 592 -19.70 21.21 -24.56
C GLU A 592 -18.68 21.25 -23.42
N LEU A 593 -17.89 22.34 -23.32
CA LEU A 593 -17.00 22.57 -22.19
C LEU A 593 -17.78 22.66 -20.87
N ASP A 594 -18.86 23.44 -20.83
CA ASP A 594 -19.72 23.61 -19.64
C ASP A 594 -20.35 22.27 -19.22
N ARG A 595 -20.89 21.50 -20.18
CA ARG A 595 -21.40 20.13 -19.96
C ARG A 595 -20.36 19.23 -19.29
N LEU A 596 -19.13 19.22 -19.79
CA LEU A 596 -18.03 18.40 -19.24
C LEU A 596 -17.58 18.89 -17.85
N CYS A 597 -17.74 20.20 -17.58
CA CYS A 597 -17.37 20.82 -16.32
C CYS A 597 -18.49 20.80 -15.26
N ASP A 598 -19.73 20.52 -15.64
CA ASP A 598 -20.88 20.49 -14.73
C ASP A 598 -21.02 19.14 -14.01
N THR A 599 -20.87 19.16 -12.68
CA THR A 599 -21.03 17.98 -11.81
C THR A 599 -22.44 17.38 -11.82
N GLY A 600 -23.46 18.17 -12.21
CA GLY A 600 -24.83 17.69 -12.38
C GLY A 600 -25.04 16.87 -13.65
N GLN A 601 -24.18 17.04 -14.65
CA GLN A 601 -24.29 16.38 -15.96
C GLN A 601 -23.29 15.23 -16.10
N VAL A 602 -22.04 15.43 -15.69
CA VAL A 602 -20.99 14.41 -15.80
C VAL A 602 -20.30 14.19 -14.45
N SER A 603 -20.22 12.92 -14.05
CA SER A 603 -19.56 12.51 -12.80
C SER A 603 -18.33 11.65 -13.10
N TRP A 604 -17.16 12.20 -12.81
CA TRP A 604 -15.87 11.53 -13.03
C TRP A 604 -15.47 10.66 -11.84
N LYS A 605 -14.91 9.48 -12.11
CA LYS A 605 -14.40 8.53 -11.10
C LYS A 605 -13.10 9.04 -10.49
N SER A 606 -12.17 9.52 -11.33
CA SER A 606 -10.88 10.05 -10.87
C SER A 606 -11.08 11.31 -10.02
N LYS A 607 -10.28 11.42 -8.95
CA LYS A 607 -10.33 12.58 -8.04
C LYS A 607 -9.77 13.82 -8.73
N GLU A 608 -8.85 13.61 -9.65
CA GLU A 608 -8.10 14.62 -10.38
C GLU A 608 -8.96 15.29 -11.43
N LEU A 609 -9.70 14.50 -12.21
CA LEU A 609 -10.63 15.06 -13.19
C LEU A 609 -11.78 15.79 -12.51
N ARG A 610 -12.24 15.34 -11.33
CA ARG A 610 -13.17 16.11 -10.48
C ARG A 610 -12.59 17.45 -10.00
N ARG A 611 -11.29 17.51 -9.68
CA ARG A 611 -10.63 18.77 -9.33
C ARG A 611 -10.50 19.69 -10.54
N LEU A 612 -10.11 19.16 -11.70
CA LEU A 612 -10.04 19.91 -12.95
C LEU A 612 -11.43 20.44 -13.35
N GLN A 613 -12.45 19.58 -13.26
CA GLN A 613 -13.86 19.91 -13.47
C GLN A 613 -14.29 21.09 -12.58
N ALA A 614 -14.09 20.97 -11.26
CA ALA A 614 -14.44 22.02 -10.31
C ALA A 614 -13.70 23.34 -10.57
N ALA A 615 -12.43 23.26 -10.98
CA ALA A 615 -11.62 24.44 -11.28
C ALA A 615 -11.99 25.10 -12.61
N MET A 616 -12.37 24.32 -13.64
CA MET A 616 -12.70 24.82 -14.97
C MET A 616 -14.16 25.25 -15.13
N HIS A 617 -15.07 24.74 -14.28
CA HIS A 617 -16.50 25.06 -14.36
C HIS A 617 -16.80 26.57 -14.29
N PRO A 618 -16.20 27.37 -13.38
CA PRO A 618 -16.39 28.82 -13.39
C PRO A 618 -15.98 29.47 -14.72
N HIS A 619 -14.83 29.08 -15.27
CA HIS A 619 -14.34 29.59 -16.56
C HIS A 619 -15.29 29.24 -17.72
N ALA A 620 -15.82 28.02 -17.74
CA ALA A 620 -16.77 27.57 -18.75
C ALA A 620 -18.07 28.40 -18.70
N ARG A 621 -18.61 28.61 -17.50
CA ARG A 621 -19.83 29.40 -17.28
C ARG A 621 -19.66 30.86 -17.68
N VAL A 622 -18.53 31.47 -17.34
CA VAL A 622 -18.19 32.84 -17.73
C VAL A 622 -18.13 32.96 -19.25
N LEU A 623 -17.50 32.00 -19.93
CA LEU A 623 -17.40 32.00 -21.38
C LEU A 623 -18.77 31.87 -22.07
N VAL A 624 -19.66 31.01 -21.56
CA VAL A 624 -21.05 30.92 -22.02
C VAL A 624 -21.79 32.24 -21.80
N ALA A 625 -21.63 32.87 -20.63
CA ALA A 625 -22.23 34.15 -20.32
C ALA A 625 -21.73 35.29 -21.22
N CYS A 626 -20.43 35.32 -21.57
CA CYS A 626 -19.87 36.26 -22.54
C CYS A 626 -20.56 36.12 -23.90
N LEU A 627 -20.69 34.89 -24.39
CA LEU A 627 -21.29 34.60 -25.68
C LEU A 627 -22.78 34.95 -25.74
N ASP A 628 -23.50 34.74 -24.63
CA ASP A 628 -24.91 35.14 -24.51
C ASP A 628 -25.06 36.66 -24.44
N ALA A 629 -24.19 37.35 -23.69
CA ALA A 629 -24.15 38.82 -23.67
C ALA A 629 -23.89 39.42 -25.06
N VAL A 630 -22.99 38.82 -25.83
CA VAL A 630 -22.71 39.22 -27.20
C VAL A 630 -23.93 38.97 -28.11
N GLN A 631 -24.62 37.84 -28.00
CA GLN A 631 -25.79 37.58 -28.84
C GLN A 631 -26.93 38.61 -28.60
N ASP A 632 -27.14 39.01 -27.36
CA ASP A 632 -28.11 40.05 -27.00
C ASP A 632 -27.77 41.41 -27.63
N THR A 633 -26.49 41.68 -27.93
CA THR A 633 -26.09 42.91 -28.64
C THR A 633 -26.43 42.86 -30.14
N THR A 634 -26.41 41.67 -30.73
CA THR A 634 -26.60 41.46 -32.18
C THR A 634 -28.06 41.29 -32.58
N THR A 635 -28.91 40.73 -31.70
CA THR A 635 -30.32 40.45 -32.01
C THR A 635 -31.23 41.60 -31.55
N ALA A 636 -31.97 42.21 -32.48
CA ALA A 636 -32.79 43.42 -32.27
C ALA A 636 -34.04 43.24 -31.38
N GLY A 637 -34.15 42.14 -30.61
CA GLY A 637 -35.34 41.81 -29.82
C GLY A 637 -35.10 40.91 -28.61
N GLY A 638 -33.85 40.75 -28.17
CA GLY A 638 -33.50 39.94 -27.00
C GLY A 638 -34.16 40.45 -25.73
N ARG A 639 -34.98 39.62 -25.08
CA ARG A 639 -35.64 39.90 -23.80
C ARG A 639 -34.56 40.00 -22.74
N ALA A 640 -34.28 41.20 -22.24
CA ALA A 640 -33.30 41.44 -21.20
C ALA A 640 -33.62 40.57 -19.97
N GLY A 641 -32.88 39.48 -19.80
CA GLY A 641 -32.91 38.70 -18.57
C GLY A 641 -32.41 39.60 -17.44
N ASN A 642 -33.22 39.76 -16.39
CA ASN A 642 -32.83 40.42 -15.15
C ASN A 642 -31.76 39.57 -14.43
N ALA A 643 -30.54 39.54 -14.96
CA ALA A 643 -29.38 39.17 -14.18
C ALA A 643 -28.95 40.43 -13.43
N THR A 644 -29.46 40.63 -12.22
CA THR A 644 -28.81 41.51 -11.25
C THR A 644 -27.45 40.87 -10.99
N ALA A 645 -26.42 41.37 -11.65
CA ALA A 645 -25.05 40.87 -11.54
C ALA A 645 -24.54 41.20 -10.13
N GLN A 646 -24.73 40.25 -9.22
CA GLN A 646 -23.95 40.22 -8.00
C GLN A 646 -22.47 40.16 -8.41
N HIS A 647 -21.64 41.02 -7.83
CA HIS A 647 -20.24 41.11 -8.23
C HIS A 647 -19.57 39.75 -7.99
N SER A 648 -18.90 39.20 -9.00
CA SER A 648 -18.52 37.78 -9.03
C SER A 648 -17.42 37.39 -8.02
N HIS A 649 -16.98 38.34 -7.19
CA HIS A 649 -16.04 38.14 -6.08
C HIS A 649 -16.69 38.13 -4.69
N GLU A 650 -18.01 38.34 -4.57
CA GLU A 650 -18.70 38.25 -3.28
C GLU A 650 -18.72 36.82 -2.72
N ASP A 651 -18.62 35.80 -3.57
CA ASP A 651 -18.65 34.38 -3.20
C ASP A 651 -17.27 33.79 -2.81
N GLY A 652 -16.19 34.58 -2.90
CA GLY A 652 -14.84 34.18 -2.48
C GLY A 652 -13.70 34.70 -3.38
N PRO A 653 -12.43 34.48 -2.98
CA PRO A 653 -11.28 34.94 -3.75
C PRO A 653 -11.18 34.20 -5.09
N ALA A 654 -11.29 34.94 -6.20
CA ALA A 654 -11.07 34.40 -7.53
C ALA A 654 -9.57 34.24 -7.84
N SER A 655 -9.24 33.28 -8.72
CA SER A 655 -7.90 33.22 -9.29
C SER A 655 -7.65 34.44 -10.19
N PRO A 656 -6.40 34.93 -10.34
CA PRO A 656 -6.10 36.05 -11.24
C PRO A 656 -6.63 35.84 -12.66
N ARG A 657 -6.61 34.60 -13.16
CA ARG A 657 -7.17 34.29 -14.48
C ARG A 657 -8.70 34.35 -14.50
N LEU A 658 -9.38 33.86 -13.47
CA LEU A 658 -10.83 33.93 -13.41
C LEU A 658 -11.30 35.39 -13.29
N ALA A 659 -10.59 36.22 -12.52
CA ALA A 659 -10.81 37.66 -12.47
C ALA A 659 -10.60 38.30 -13.85
N TYR A 660 -9.56 37.92 -14.60
CA TYR A 660 -9.40 38.37 -15.98
C TYR A 660 -10.61 38.01 -16.87
N ASP A 661 -11.08 36.75 -16.80
CA ASP A 661 -12.22 36.28 -17.58
C ASP A 661 -13.52 37.02 -17.17
N HIS A 662 -13.70 37.33 -15.88
CA HIS A 662 -14.81 38.17 -15.38
C HIS A 662 -14.72 39.61 -15.89
N ALA A 663 -13.53 40.22 -15.90
CA ALA A 663 -13.33 41.55 -16.46
C ALA A 663 -13.76 41.60 -17.93
N CYS A 664 -13.42 40.57 -18.72
CA CYS A 664 -13.90 40.44 -20.09
C CYS A 664 -15.44 40.34 -20.15
N LEU A 665 -16.07 39.52 -19.30
CA LEU A 665 -17.52 39.40 -19.22
C LEU A 665 -18.21 40.74 -18.91
N HIS A 666 -17.67 41.50 -17.96
CA HIS A 666 -18.18 42.83 -17.60
C HIS A 666 -18.09 43.79 -18.80
N MET A 667 -16.99 43.76 -19.57
CA MET A 667 -16.87 44.53 -20.80
C MET A 667 -17.90 44.14 -21.87
N PHE A 668 -18.15 42.85 -22.09
CA PHE A 668 -19.19 42.41 -23.03
C PHE A 668 -20.60 42.80 -22.57
N THR A 669 -20.84 42.76 -21.26
CA THR A 669 -22.13 43.15 -20.68
C THR A 669 -22.36 44.65 -20.84
N ALA A 670 -21.32 45.46 -20.64
CA ALA A 670 -21.33 46.92 -20.85
C ALA A 670 -21.72 47.32 -22.28
N GLN A 671 -21.38 46.49 -23.27
CA GLN A 671 -21.67 46.70 -24.69
C GLN A 671 -23.13 46.41 -25.10
N ARG A 672 -23.96 45.85 -24.20
CA ARG A 672 -25.38 45.58 -24.50
C ARG A 672 -26.12 46.87 -24.88
N ARG A 673 -26.82 46.83 -26.03
CA ARG A 673 -27.54 48.00 -26.60
C ARG A 673 -28.59 48.60 -25.65
N ASN A 674 -29.26 47.74 -24.87
CA ASN A 674 -30.35 48.13 -23.98
C ASN A 674 -29.90 48.46 -22.55
N LEU A 675 -28.59 48.49 -22.28
CA LEU A 675 -28.07 48.77 -20.94
C LEU A 675 -28.11 50.29 -20.65
N LYS A 676 -28.66 50.66 -19.50
CA LYS A 676 -28.67 52.06 -19.03
C LYS A 676 -27.24 52.56 -18.79
N ALA A 677 -27.02 53.87 -18.97
CA ALA A 677 -25.70 54.49 -18.82
C ALA A 677 -25.06 54.27 -17.44
N ASP A 678 -25.86 54.28 -16.37
CA ASP A 678 -25.37 54.06 -15.00
C ASP A 678 -24.93 52.61 -14.79
N ALA A 679 -25.73 51.65 -15.29
CA ALA A 679 -25.36 50.24 -15.25
C ALA A 679 -24.11 49.96 -16.10
N ARG A 680 -23.97 50.60 -17.27
CA ARG A 680 -22.74 50.49 -18.09
C ARG A 680 -21.50 50.97 -17.33
N ARG A 681 -21.60 52.10 -16.62
CA ARG A 681 -20.49 52.62 -15.80
C ARG A 681 -20.12 51.65 -14.68
N GLN A 682 -21.12 51.05 -14.03
CA GLN A 682 -20.91 50.05 -13.00
C GLN A 682 -20.17 48.81 -13.54
N GLU A 683 -20.54 48.31 -14.72
CA GLU A 683 -19.81 47.20 -15.38
C GLU A 683 -18.34 47.56 -15.67
N TRP A 684 -18.04 48.79 -16.08
CA TRP A 684 -16.66 49.23 -16.27
C TRP A 684 -15.87 49.31 -14.95
N GLU A 685 -16.51 49.72 -13.86
CA GLU A 685 -15.90 49.74 -12.54
C GLU A 685 -15.54 48.32 -12.08
N TYR A 686 -16.47 47.39 -12.27
CA TYR A 686 -16.27 45.96 -12.00
C TYR A 686 -15.14 45.36 -12.83
N ALA A 687 -15.08 45.65 -14.13
CA ALA A 687 -13.98 45.20 -14.97
C ALA A 687 -12.60 45.71 -14.47
N ILE A 688 -12.52 46.97 -14.04
CA ILE A 688 -11.27 47.55 -13.50
C ILE A 688 -10.90 46.92 -12.15
N GLU A 689 -11.89 46.63 -11.29
CA GLU A 689 -11.67 45.95 -10.01
C GLU A 689 -11.09 44.55 -10.23
N ASP A 690 -11.69 43.78 -11.12
CA ASP A 690 -11.24 42.43 -11.46
C ASP A 690 -9.82 42.44 -12.07
N LEU A 691 -9.53 43.43 -12.94
CA LEU A 691 -8.19 43.61 -13.52
C LEU A 691 -7.12 43.89 -12.47
N ARG A 692 -7.45 44.55 -11.35
CA ARG A 692 -6.48 44.74 -10.25
C ARG A 692 -6.03 43.42 -9.64
N HIS A 693 -6.92 42.43 -9.61
CA HIS A 693 -6.61 41.10 -9.11
C HIS A 693 -5.94 40.22 -10.19
N ALA A 694 -6.23 40.48 -11.46
CA ALA A 694 -5.71 39.71 -12.57
C ALA A 694 -4.26 40.07 -12.98
N LEU A 695 -3.91 41.36 -13.00
CA LEU A 695 -2.69 41.87 -13.61
C LEU A 695 -1.49 41.83 -12.64
N VAL A 696 -0.99 40.62 -12.36
CA VAL A 696 0.09 40.39 -11.40
C VAL A 696 1.48 40.63 -12.01
N THR A 697 1.69 40.28 -13.28
CA THR A 697 3.00 40.37 -13.94
C THR A 697 3.02 41.41 -15.07
N GLU A 698 4.21 41.88 -15.45
CA GLU A 698 4.39 42.79 -16.60
C GLU A 698 3.90 42.17 -17.92
N LYS A 699 3.98 40.84 -18.04
CA LYS A 699 3.40 40.13 -19.17
C LYS A 699 1.87 40.27 -19.16
N ASP A 700 1.23 40.04 -18.03
CA ASP A 700 -0.24 40.13 -17.94
C ASP A 700 -0.72 41.56 -18.26
N LYS A 701 0.00 42.58 -17.80
CA LYS A 701 -0.26 43.99 -18.15
C LYS A 701 -0.16 44.25 -19.64
N LYS A 702 0.90 43.76 -20.28
CA LYS A 702 1.10 43.89 -21.74
C LYS A 702 0.00 43.15 -22.52
N ASP A 703 -0.34 41.93 -22.09
CA ASP A 703 -1.39 41.13 -22.71
C ASP A 703 -2.75 41.86 -22.59
N ALA A 704 -3.08 42.44 -21.42
CA ALA A 704 -4.29 43.23 -21.22
C ALA A 704 -4.33 44.52 -22.05
N GLN A 705 -3.19 45.16 -22.26
CA GLN A 705 -3.09 46.35 -23.12
C GLN A 705 -3.43 46.00 -24.58
N GLY A 706 -2.97 44.83 -25.06
CA GLY A 706 -3.24 44.32 -26.41
C GLY A 706 -4.63 43.74 -26.59
N ASP A 707 -5.29 43.29 -25.51
CA ASP A 707 -6.58 42.61 -25.59
C ASP A 707 -7.71 43.52 -26.13
N PRO A 708 -8.42 43.10 -27.20
CA PRO A 708 -9.55 43.80 -27.78
C PRO A 708 -10.72 44.01 -26.81
N CYS A 709 -10.91 43.13 -25.82
CA CYS A 709 -12.01 43.24 -24.85
C CYS A 709 -11.94 44.55 -24.05
N PHE A 710 -10.73 45.08 -23.84
CA PHE A 710 -10.50 46.28 -23.03
C PHE A 710 -10.31 47.55 -23.85
N THR A 711 -10.64 47.53 -25.15
CA THR A 711 -10.45 48.70 -26.04
C THR A 711 -11.12 49.96 -25.49
N GLU A 712 -12.32 49.84 -24.93
CA GLU A 712 -13.06 50.96 -24.33
C GLU A 712 -12.41 51.48 -23.03
N LEU A 713 -11.67 50.63 -22.29
CA LEU A 713 -10.97 51.02 -21.07
C LEU A 713 -9.62 51.70 -21.34
N ARG A 714 -9.09 51.64 -22.57
CA ARG A 714 -7.77 52.22 -22.89
C ARG A 714 -7.69 53.74 -22.66
N SER A 715 -8.83 54.43 -22.70
CA SER A 715 -8.93 55.85 -22.34
C SER A 715 -9.15 56.12 -20.85
N ASP A 716 -9.48 55.10 -20.05
CA ASP A 716 -9.66 55.25 -18.60
C ASP A 716 -8.29 55.36 -17.91
N ARG A 717 -8.11 56.44 -17.13
CA ARG A 717 -6.87 56.70 -16.40
C ARG A 717 -6.49 55.56 -15.44
N ARG A 718 -7.48 54.94 -14.78
CA ARG A 718 -7.24 53.85 -13.83
C ARG A 718 -6.72 52.61 -14.55
N PHE A 719 -7.24 52.32 -15.74
CA PHE A 719 -6.74 51.22 -16.56
C PHE A 719 -5.31 51.51 -17.04
N GLN A 720 -5.03 52.72 -17.51
CA GLN A 720 -3.67 53.14 -17.91
C GLN A 720 -2.65 53.00 -16.76
N GLU A 721 -3.04 53.37 -15.54
CA GLU A 721 -2.23 53.19 -14.33
C GLU A 721 -1.99 51.70 -14.02
N LEU A 722 -2.96 50.81 -14.25
CA LEU A 722 -2.81 49.37 -14.03
C LEU A 722 -1.88 48.70 -15.03
N VAL A 723 -2.00 49.04 -16.32
CA VAL A 723 -1.16 48.45 -17.38
C VAL A 723 0.20 49.13 -17.52
N GLY A 724 0.45 50.22 -16.78
CA GLY A 724 1.75 50.91 -16.76
C GLY A 724 2.00 51.86 -17.93
N THR A 725 0.97 52.23 -18.69
CA THR A 725 1.08 53.27 -19.72
C THR A 725 0.96 54.65 -19.08
N GLN A 726 1.97 55.52 -19.26
CA GLN A 726 1.84 56.92 -18.82
C GLN A 726 0.65 57.58 -19.56
N PRO A 727 -0.22 58.33 -18.85
CA PRO A 727 -1.29 59.06 -19.51
C PRO A 727 -0.67 60.03 -20.50
N THR A 728 -1.03 59.89 -21.78
CA THR A 728 -0.64 60.85 -22.82
C THR A 728 -1.13 62.20 -22.33
N ALA A 729 -0.21 63.10 -21.97
CA ALA A 729 -0.55 64.45 -21.56
C ALA A 729 -1.20 65.14 -22.75
N THR A 730 -2.53 65.10 -22.83
CA THR A 730 -3.29 65.83 -23.82
C THR A 730 -3.02 67.31 -23.56
N ALA A 731 -2.37 67.94 -24.54
CA ALA A 731 -2.11 69.35 -24.59
C ALA A 731 -3.43 70.14 -24.49
N ALA A 732 -3.82 70.49 -23.27
CA ALA A 732 -4.77 71.55 -22.99
C ALA A 732 -3.99 72.86 -22.90
N THR A 733 -3.50 73.35 -24.03
CA THR A 733 -3.19 74.78 -24.17
C THR A 733 -4.50 75.43 -24.59
N PRO A 734 -5.17 76.23 -23.73
CA PRO A 734 -6.29 77.03 -24.19
C PRO A 734 -5.77 78.05 -25.22
N PRO A 735 -6.53 78.37 -26.29
CA PRO A 735 -6.22 79.53 -27.10
C PRO A 735 -6.48 80.77 -26.25
N ASP A 736 -5.41 81.44 -25.82
CA ASP A 736 -5.49 82.79 -25.30
C ASP A 736 -6.13 83.68 -26.37
N GLY A 737 -7.32 84.16 -26.07
CA GLY A 737 -7.96 85.26 -26.76
C GLY A 737 -7.62 86.59 -26.09
N SER A 738 -7.35 87.58 -26.94
CA SER A 738 -7.38 89.05 -26.74
C SER A 738 -6.17 89.77 -26.10
N ALA A 739 -5.33 90.37 -26.95
CA ALA A 739 -5.27 91.82 -27.22
C ALA A 739 -4.21 92.12 -28.29
#